data_AF-A0A936J6K3-F1
#
_entry.id   AF-A0A936J6K3-F1
#
_cell.length_a   1.000
_cell.length_b   1.000
_cell.length_c   1.000
_cell.angle_alpha   90.00
_cell.angle_beta   90.00
_cell.angle_gamma   90.00
#
_symmetry.space_group_name_H-M   'P 1'
#
loop_
_entity.id
_entity.type
_entity.pdbx_description
1 polymer ?
#
loop_
_entity_poly.entity_id
_entity_poly.type
_entity_poly.pdbx_seq_one_letter_code
_entity_poly.pdbx_strand_id
1 'polypeptide(L)'
;MSLLPHQLELLAPARDAEIGIEAIHHGADAVYIGGPSFGARTSADNRVQDIARLVKHAHRFQSRIFVTLNTILRDDELEPARKLAWQLYDAGVDALIIQDMGLLEIDLPPIQLHASTQTDIRTPEKARFLQDVGLNQIVLARELTLEQIAAIRAATDPARCTLEFFIHGALCVAYSGQCYISEAHTGRSANRGDCSQACRLPYQVTDAQGRFVAHDKHVLSMKDNNQSANLRALIDAGARSFKIEGRYKDMGYVKNITAHYRTLFDAILDERPELARGSSGRCAFGFTPDPDQNFNREFTDYFVNGRQMDIGAFDSPKNPGRAIGWVTKTGPNWFEFEADDLALVLHNGDGLCYHDLQKELVGVQINRAEPAGAPGHWRAFPKDPMAGFKDLRKGTRINRNRDMDWVRGLEKKSAERRIGAWLRLTETDDGLALALTDEDGHEGLASLALPYQAAKVPEQALDKLRDQLSRLGDTIFEPIDVAVNLERPWFVPASILNALRRDAVAALEAARAAAWQRLPRATPVEPPATYPEDTLTYLANVFNHKARDFYAKHGVKLIAAAYEAHEEDGEVSLMITKHCVRWSMSLCPKQAKGVTGVQGTIRAEPLTLINGNEKLSLRFDCKPCEMHVVGRMRRHVLDQARAAPLTFYRTRPAR
;
A
#
# COMPACT_ATOMS: atom_id res chain seq x y z
N MET A 1 0.47 -11.69 19.18
CA MET A 1 -0.53 -11.29 18.17
C MET A 1 0.02 -10.12 17.39
N SER A 2 -0.24 -10.01 16.08
CA SER A 2 0.25 -8.89 15.26
C SER A 2 -0.44 -7.57 15.59
N LEU A 3 -1.73 -7.68 15.85
CA LEU A 3 -2.70 -6.61 16.07
C LEU A 3 -3.82 -7.24 16.92
N LEU A 4 -4.30 -6.54 17.94
CA LEU A 4 -5.43 -7.05 18.72
C LEU A 4 -6.72 -7.04 17.86
N PRO A 5 -7.68 -7.94 18.09
CA PRO A 5 -8.88 -8.05 17.25
C PRO A 5 -9.73 -6.78 17.14
N HIS A 6 -9.60 -5.83 18.07
CA HIS A 6 -10.30 -4.55 18.08
C HIS A 6 -9.46 -3.39 17.54
N GLN A 7 -8.18 -3.61 17.22
CA GLN A 7 -7.31 -2.56 16.70
C GLN A 7 -7.40 -2.46 15.18
N LEU A 8 -7.31 -1.23 14.67
CA LEU A 8 -7.18 -0.93 13.25
C LEU A 8 -5.74 -0.50 12.95
N GLU A 9 -5.16 -1.02 11.87
CA GLU A 9 -3.83 -0.69 11.40
C GLU A 9 -3.89 -0.04 10.01
N LEU A 10 -3.44 1.22 9.90
CA LEU A 10 -3.12 1.85 8.63
C LEU A 10 -1.70 1.48 8.21
N LEU A 11 -1.58 0.65 7.16
CA LEU A 11 -0.31 0.16 6.65
C LEU A 11 0.14 0.95 5.40
N ALA A 12 1.14 1.81 5.57
CA ALA A 12 1.66 2.68 4.52
C ALA A 12 2.90 2.09 3.80
N PRO A 13 3.07 2.35 2.50
CA PRO A 13 4.27 1.94 1.76
C PRO A 13 5.44 2.89 2.04
N ALA A 14 6.65 2.35 1.91
CA ALA A 14 7.87 3.15 1.80
C ALA A 14 8.75 2.66 0.66
N ARG A 15 9.24 3.61 -0.15
CA ARG A 15 10.29 3.35 -1.13
C ARG A 15 11.66 3.27 -0.44
N ASP A 16 11.87 4.18 0.50
CA ASP A 16 13.09 4.36 1.28
C ASP A 16 12.75 4.70 2.74
N ALA A 17 13.75 4.63 3.63
CA ALA A 17 13.55 4.82 5.07
C ALA A 17 13.01 6.21 5.43
N GLU A 18 13.40 7.24 4.69
CA GLU A 18 13.00 8.63 4.81
C GLU A 18 11.50 8.78 4.55
N ILE A 19 11.01 8.20 3.46
CA ILE A 19 9.57 8.14 3.19
C ILE A 19 8.84 7.33 4.28
N GLY A 20 9.45 6.25 4.80
CA GLY A 20 8.88 5.49 5.91
C GLY A 20 8.72 6.31 7.20
N ILE A 21 9.70 7.15 7.53
CA ILE A 21 9.64 8.08 8.67
C ILE A 21 8.51 9.08 8.46
N GLU A 22 8.40 9.67 7.27
CA GLU A 22 7.31 10.60 6.98
C GLU A 22 5.94 9.92 7.00
N ALA A 23 5.82 8.67 6.57
CA ALA A 23 4.57 7.91 6.68
C ALA A 23 4.11 7.80 8.15
N ILE A 24 5.04 7.51 9.07
CA ILE A 24 4.76 7.43 10.51
C ILE A 24 4.30 8.80 11.04
N HIS A 25 4.99 9.88 10.66
CA HIS A 25 4.58 11.24 11.02
C HIS A 25 3.21 11.64 10.45
N HIS A 26 2.77 11.01 9.36
CA HIS A 26 1.46 11.24 8.74
C HIS A 26 0.38 10.25 9.20
N GLY A 27 0.67 9.43 10.22
CA GLY A 27 -0.31 8.60 10.91
C GLY A 27 -0.34 7.13 10.51
N ALA A 28 0.68 6.62 9.82
CA ALA A 28 0.82 5.18 9.60
C ALA A 28 0.96 4.44 10.94
N ASP A 29 0.17 3.38 11.12
CA ASP A 29 0.32 2.46 12.25
C ASP A 29 1.44 1.45 12.00
N ALA A 30 1.64 1.10 10.73
CA ALA A 30 2.75 0.28 10.28
C ALA A 30 3.26 0.75 8.92
N VAL A 31 4.51 0.44 8.61
CA VAL A 31 5.14 0.72 7.33
C VAL A 31 5.70 -0.56 6.73
N TYR A 32 5.44 -0.79 5.44
CA TYR A 32 6.09 -1.87 4.70
C TYR A 32 7.11 -1.35 3.68
N ILE A 33 8.30 -1.96 3.68
CA ILE A 33 9.45 -1.56 2.87
C ILE A 33 10.14 -2.79 2.23
N GLY A 34 10.88 -2.57 1.14
CA GLY A 34 11.71 -3.63 0.53
C GLY A 34 13.05 -3.77 1.23
N GLY A 35 13.52 -5.01 1.40
CA GLY A 35 14.90 -5.29 1.81
C GLY A 35 15.92 -5.04 0.69
N PRO A 36 17.19 -5.44 0.86
CA PRO A 36 18.21 -5.31 -0.19
C PRO A 36 18.00 -6.28 -1.37
N SER A 37 17.14 -7.29 -1.21
CA SER A 37 16.82 -8.29 -2.23
C SER A 37 15.51 -9.01 -1.90
N PHE A 38 15.03 -9.87 -2.81
CA PHE A 38 13.86 -10.76 -2.64
C PHE A 38 12.51 -10.06 -2.40
N GLY A 39 12.42 -8.76 -2.71
CA GLY A 39 11.14 -8.04 -2.78
C GLY A 39 10.57 -8.05 -4.20
N ALA A 40 9.24 -8.05 -4.35
CA ALA A 40 8.55 -8.03 -5.65
C ALA A 40 8.65 -6.69 -6.44
N ARG A 41 9.75 -5.95 -6.26
CA ARG A 41 10.03 -4.62 -6.81
C ARG A 41 11.56 -4.39 -6.81
N THR A 42 12.25 -4.75 -7.89
CA THR A 42 13.72 -4.71 -8.04
C THR A 42 14.37 -3.32 -8.00
N SER A 43 13.60 -2.22 -7.93
CA SER A 43 14.12 -0.85 -7.94
C SER A 43 13.85 -0.07 -6.64
N ALA A 44 13.45 -0.76 -5.57
CA ALA A 44 13.17 -0.17 -4.25
C ALA A 44 13.85 -1.00 -3.14
N ASP A 45 15.15 -1.22 -3.33
CA ASP A 45 15.99 -1.99 -2.42
C ASP A 45 16.58 -1.07 -1.34
N ASN A 46 16.59 -1.54 -0.10
CA ASN A 46 17.08 -0.77 1.04
C ASN A 46 18.10 -1.57 1.84
N ARG A 47 19.16 -0.90 2.31
CA ARG A 47 20.15 -1.54 3.17
C ARG A 47 19.52 -1.85 4.52
N VAL A 48 19.94 -2.96 5.14
CA VAL A 48 19.48 -3.36 6.48
C VAL A 48 19.71 -2.25 7.52
N GLN A 49 20.80 -1.47 7.39
CA GLN A 49 21.10 -0.34 8.28
C GLN A 49 20.09 0.80 8.18
N ASP A 50 19.60 1.10 6.97
CA ASP A 50 18.57 2.14 6.77
C ASP A 50 17.23 1.67 7.34
N ILE A 51 16.92 0.37 7.18
CA ILE A 51 15.75 -0.25 7.80
C ILE A 51 15.85 -0.19 9.33
N ALA A 52 17.01 -0.48 9.92
CA ALA A 52 17.21 -0.39 11.37
C ALA A 52 16.99 1.04 11.90
N ARG A 53 17.39 2.07 11.13
CA ARG A 53 17.09 3.47 11.46
C ARG A 53 15.59 3.76 11.43
N LEU A 54 14.89 3.27 10.42
CA LEU A 54 13.42 3.39 10.33
C LEU A 54 12.73 2.67 11.51
N VAL A 55 13.16 1.45 11.83
CA VAL A 55 12.67 0.66 12.98
C VAL A 55 12.80 1.45 14.28
N LYS A 56 14.00 1.98 14.56
CA LYS A 56 14.24 2.79 15.76
C LYS A 56 13.31 4.01 15.84
N HIS A 57 13.01 4.63 14.71
CA HIS A 57 12.07 5.76 14.68
C HIS A 57 10.63 5.30 14.93
N ALA A 58 10.19 4.23 14.25
CA ALA A 58 8.82 3.71 14.30
C ALA A 58 8.42 3.26 15.71
N HIS A 59 9.29 2.53 16.39
CA HIS A 59 9.01 1.96 17.72
C HIS A 59 8.74 3.02 18.78
N ARG A 60 9.18 4.29 18.59
CA ARG A 60 8.85 5.41 19.48
C ARG A 60 7.33 5.68 19.55
N PHE A 61 6.65 5.50 18.42
CA PHE A 61 5.20 5.67 18.26
C PHE A 61 4.43 4.35 18.37
N GLN A 62 5.07 3.28 18.84
CA GLN A 62 4.57 1.92 18.74
C GLN A 62 4.26 1.43 17.31
N SER A 63 4.73 2.16 16.29
CA SER A 63 4.50 1.78 14.89
C SER A 63 5.41 0.64 14.47
N ARG A 64 4.92 -0.24 13.60
CA ARG A 64 5.60 -1.50 13.22
C ARG A 64 6.23 -1.41 11.83
N ILE A 65 7.34 -2.12 11.63
CA ILE A 65 8.03 -2.20 10.34
C ILE A 65 7.95 -3.62 9.77
N PHE A 66 7.38 -3.73 8.57
CA PHE A 66 7.28 -4.98 7.83
C PHE A 66 8.21 -4.95 6.61
N VAL A 67 8.94 -6.05 6.37
CA VAL A 67 9.85 -6.13 5.21
C VAL A 67 9.38 -7.19 4.23
N THR A 68 9.36 -6.86 2.95
CA THR A 68 8.96 -7.81 1.90
C THR A 68 10.10 -8.78 1.58
N LEU A 69 9.81 -10.07 1.69
CA LEU A 69 10.59 -11.20 1.20
C LEU A 69 9.69 -12.09 0.31
N ASN A 70 8.97 -11.44 -0.61
CA ASN A 70 7.77 -11.95 -1.25
C ASN A 70 7.92 -12.32 -2.72
N THR A 71 9.13 -12.65 -3.17
CA THR A 71 9.37 -13.30 -4.46
C THR A 71 9.35 -14.82 -4.33
N ILE A 72 9.16 -15.54 -5.44
CA ILE A 72 9.53 -16.97 -5.49
C ILE A 72 11.05 -17.11 -5.52
N LEU A 73 11.58 -18.13 -4.86
CA LEU A 73 13.00 -18.35 -4.69
C LEU A 73 13.44 -19.60 -5.45
N ARG A 74 14.63 -19.54 -6.06
CA ARG A 74 15.36 -20.73 -6.49
C ARG A 74 16.05 -21.40 -5.30
N ASP A 75 16.50 -22.64 -5.50
CA ASP A 75 17.25 -23.37 -4.48
C ASP A 75 18.53 -22.64 -4.01
N ASP A 76 19.26 -21.99 -4.91
CA ASP A 76 20.46 -21.21 -4.60
C ASP A 76 20.17 -19.89 -3.86
N GLU A 77 18.91 -19.46 -3.83
CA GLU A 77 18.47 -18.22 -3.19
C GLU A 77 17.94 -18.43 -1.76
N LEU A 78 17.67 -19.69 -1.35
CA LEU A 78 17.12 -20.01 -0.03
C LEU A 78 18.06 -19.61 1.12
N GLU A 79 19.35 -19.95 1.06
CA GLU A 79 20.30 -19.61 2.13
C GLU A 79 20.58 -18.11 2.22
N PRO A 80 20.78 -17.36 1.11
CA PRO A 80 20.80 -15.91 1.14
C PRO A 80 19.52 -15.29 1.75
N ALA A 81 18.34 -15.79 1.40
CA ALA A 81 17.07 -15.30 1.95
C ALA A 81 16.97 -15.57 3.47
N ARG A 82 17.41 -16.75 3.93
CA ARG A 82 17.49 -17.10 5.36
C ARG A 82 18.40 -16.15 6.14
N LYS A 83 19.61 -15.89 5.62
CA LYS A 83 20.56 -14.94 6.24
C LYS A 83 19.99 -13.54 6.33
N LEU A 84 19.32 -13.09 5.28
CA LEU A 84 18.67 -11.78 5.28
C LEU A 84 17.54 -11.71 6.32
N ALA A 85 16.74 -12.77 6.47
CA ALA A 85 15.70 -12.82 7.51
C ALA A 85 16.28 -12.63 8.93
N TRP A 86 17.41 -13.28 9.25
CA TRP A 86 18.12 -13.08 10.53
C TRP A 86 18.63 -11.64 10.69
N GLN A 87 19.26 -11.08 9.67
CA GLN A 87 19.74 -9.68 9.70
C GLN A 87 18.60 -8.68 9.93
N LEU A 88 17.44 -8.89 9.29
CA LEU A 88 16.26 -8.04 9.48
C LEU A 88 15.68 -8.18 10.88
N TYR A 89 15.63 -9.41 11.40
CA TYR A 89 15.20 -9.66 12.78
C TYR A 89 16.10 -8.96 13.80
N ASP A 90 17.43 -9.05 13.64
CA ASP A 90 18.42 -8.39 14.49
C ASP A 90 18.32 -6.85 14.39
N ALA A 91 17.99 -6.34 13.19
CA ALA A 91 17.70 -4.92 12.95
C ALA A 91 16.40 -4.44 13.60
N GLY A 92 15.58 -5.34 14.15
CA GLY A 92 14.34 -5.03 14.86
C GLY A 92 13.09 -5.00 13.99
N VAL A 93 13.14 -5.54 12.77
CA VAL A 93 11.95 -5.70 11.90
C VAL A 93 10.91 -6.57 12.61
N ASP A 94 9.64 -6.16 12.52
CA ASP A 94 8.54 -6.77 13.25
C ASP A 94 7.95 -7.98 12.52
N ALA A 95 7.90 -7.95 11.19
CA ALA A 95 7.40 -9.06 10.38
C ALA A 95 8.01 -9.12 8.98
N LEU A 96 7.98 -10.33 8.40
CA LEU A 96 8.31 -10.56 6.99
C LEU A 96 7.03 -10.85 6.20
N ILE A 97 6.85 -10.15 5.08
CA ILE A 97 5.79 -10.45 4.10
C ILE A 97 6.38 -11.43 3.09
N ILE A 98 5.87 -12.67 3.07
CA ILE A 98 6.42 -13.77 2.28
C ILE A 98 5.43 -14.31 1.25
N GLN A 99 5.94 -14.92 0.18
CA GLN A 99 5.15 -15.65 -0.81
C GLN A 99 5.62 -17.11 -0.91
N ASP A 100 6.93 -17.33 -0.92
CA ASP A 100 7.51 -18.66 -1.08
C ASP A 100 7.32 -19.50 0.19
N MET A 101 6.52 -20.57 0.08
CA MET A 101 6.23 -21.43 1.23
C MET A 101 7.43 -22.28 1.67
N GLY A 102 8.49 -22.38 0.85
CA GLY A 102 9.74 -23.03 1.24
C GLY A 102 10.43 -22.35 2.42
N LEU A 103 10.13 -21.06 2.66
CA LEU A 103 10.59 -20.33 3.84
C LEU A 103 10.04 -20.90 5.16
N LEU A 104 8.93 -21.64 5.15
CA LEU A 104 8.39 -22.31 6.33
C LEU A 104 9.14 -23.62 6.67
N GLU A 105 9.97 -24.12 5.75
CA GLU A 105 10.72 -25.37 5.88
C GLU A 105 12.24 -25.14 6.09
N ILE A 106 12.62 -23.91 6.47
CA ILE A 106 14.00 -23.53 6.79
C ILE A 106 14.08 -22.79 8.14
N ASP A 107 15.29 -22.72 8.69
CA ASP A 107 15.59 -22.08 9.98
C ASP A 107 15.54 -20.54 9.91
N LEU A 108 14.33 -20.00 10.01
CA LEU A 108 14.06 -18.57 10.16
C LEU A 108 14.10 -18.14 11.64
N PRO A 109 14.45 -16.87 11.94
CA PRO A 109 14.30 -16.33 13.28
C PRO A 109 12.84 -16.43 13.77
N PRO A 110 12.57 -16.26 15.08
CA PRO A 110 11.21 -16.24 15.64
C PRO A 110 10.45 -14.95 15.27
N ILE A 111 10.57 -14.51 14.02
CA ILE A 111 9.90 -13.35 13.44
C ILE A 111 8.50 -13.71 12.97
N GLN A 112 7.59 -12.75 13.06
CA GLN A 112 6.24 -12.93 12.55
C GLN A 112 6.23 -13.02 11.02
N LEU A 113 5.38 -13.89 10.46
CA LEU A 113 5.25 -14.09 9.01
C LEU A 113 3.87 -13.69 8.53
N HIS A 114 3.84 -12.92 7.44
CA HIS A 114 2.63 -12.46 6.77
C HIS A 114 2.57 -13.06 5.37
N ALA A 115 1.44 -13.63 4.97
CA ALA A 115 1.25 -14.15 3.62
C ALA A 115 0.92 -13.01 2.65
N SER A 116 1.80 -12.79 1.68
CA SER A 116 1.65 -11.78 0.64
C SER A 116 0.40 -12.02 -0.20
N THR A 117 -0.15 -10.94 -0.78
CA THR A 117 -1.26 -11.04 -1.74
C THR A 117 -0.92 -11.93 -2.94
N GLN A 118 0.38 -12.09 -3.23
CA GLN A 118 0.87 -12.99 -4.26
C GLN A 118 0.63 -14.49 -3.98
N THR A 119 0.12 -14.84 -2.80
CA THR A 119 -0.27 -16.23 -2.44
C THR A 119 -1.68 -16.62 -2.90
N ASP A 120 -2.35 -15.75 -3.68
CA ASP A 120 -3.69 -15.93 -4.26
C ASP A 120 -4.78 -16.30 -3.22
N ILE A 121 -4.97 -15.45 -2.22
CA ILE A 121 -5.90 -15.71 -1.11
C ILE A 121 -7.31 -15.23 -1.46
N ARG A 122 -8.08 -16.09 -2.13
CA ARG A 122 -9.45 -15.79 -2.59
C ARG A 122 -10.56 -16.60 -1.91
N THR A 123 -10.21 -17.68 -1.22
CA THR A 123 -11.19 -18.62 -0.65
C THR A 123 -11.02 -18.79 0.87
N PRO A 124 -12.11 -19.09 1.60
CA PRO A 124 -12.04 -19.40 3.02
C PRO A 124 -11.08 -20.56 3.35
N GLU A 125 -11.04 -21.60 2.51
CA GLU A 125 -10.22 -22.79 2.72
C GLU A 125 -8.72 -22.45 2.63
N LYS A 126 -8.32 -21.66 1.63
CA LYS A 126 -6.93 -21.21 1.47
C LYS A 126 -6.51 -20.30 2.63
N ALA A 127 -7.38 -19.36 3.01
CA ALA A 127 -7.13 -18.46 4.13
C ALA A 127 -6.94 -19.23 5.45
N ARG A 128 -7.81 -20.21 5.72
CA ARG A 128 -7.71 -21.06 6.90
C ARG A 128 -6.43 -21.91 6.88
N PHE A 129 -6.08 -22.50 5.74
CA PHE A 129 -4.83 -23.22 5.58
C PHE A 129 -3.62 -22.34 5.93
N LEU A 130 -3.54 -21.13 5.39
CA LEU A 130 -2.42 -20.22 5.65
C LEU A 130 -2.32 -19.81 7.13
N GLN A 131 -3.46 -19.56 7.80
CA GLN A 131 -3.45 -19.37 9.25
C GLN A 131 -2.86 -20.59 9.98
N ASP A 132 -3.34 -21.78 9.63
CA ASP A 132 -3.01 -23.01 10.36
C ASP A 132 -1.57 -23.48 10.14
N VAL A 133 -0.91 -23.07 9.05
CA VAL A 133 0.53 -23.29 8.83
C VAL A 133 1.41 -22.18 9.44
N GLY A 134 0.82 -21.25 10.21
CA GLY A 134 1.57 -20.30 11.04
C GLY A 134 1.76 -18.91 10.43
N LEU A 135 0.94 -18.49 9.47
CA LEU A 135 0.91 -17.10 9.01
C LEU A 135 -0.01 -16.28 9.92
N ASN A 136 0.54 -15.24 10.54
CA ASN A 136 -0.16 -14.39 11.51
C ASN A 136 -1.04 -13.30 10.86
N GLN A 137 -0.80 -13.00 9.58
CA GLN A 137 -1.53 -12.00 8.82
C GLN A 137 -1.58 -12.43 7.36
N ILE A 138 -2.73 -12.29 6.71
CA ILE A 138 -2.95 -12.71 5.33
C ILE A 138 -3.48 -11.55 4.51
N VAL A 139 -2.80 -11.24 3.40
CA VAL A 139 -3.21 -10.16 2.50
C VAL A 139 -4.19 -10.71 1.46
N LEU A 140 -5.45 -10.34 1.61
CA LEU A 140 -6.51 -10.82 0.74
C LEU A 140 -6.37 -10.27 -0.69
N ALA A 141 -6.94 -11.02 -1.63
CA ALA A 141 -7.09 -10.59 -3.01
C ALA A 141 -8.00 -9.35 -3.12
N ARG A 142 -7.67 -8.41 -4.02
CA ARG A 142 -8.32 -7.09 -4.12
C ARG A 142 -9.70 -7.16 -4.78
N GLU A 143 -9.92 -8.22 -5.53
CA GLU A 143 -11.10 -8.52 -6.34
C GLU A 143 -12.26 -9.15 -5.54
N LEU A 144 -12.12 -9.33 -4.22
CA LEU A 144 -13.16 -9.94 -3.38
C LEU A 144 -14.30 -8.96 -3.08
N THR A 145 -15.52 -9.50 -2.95
CA THR A 145 -16.66 -8.74 -2.40
C THR A 145 -16.60 -8.70 -0.88
N LEU A 146 -17.35 -7.79 -0.26
CA LEU A 146 -17.49 -7.72 1.21
C LEU A 146 -17.97 -9.05 1.81
N GLU A 147 -18.92 -9.72 1.16
CA GLU A 147 -19.43 -11.03 1.62
C GLU A 147 -18.36 -12.12 1.56
N GLN A 148 -17.50 -12.08 0.53
CA GLN A 148 -16.38 -13.02 0.42
C GLN A 148 -15.33 -12.77 1.51
N ILE A 149 -15.06 -11.51 1.82
CA ILE A 149 -14.15 -11.13 2.92
C ILE A 149 -14.73 -11.61 4.27
N ALA A 150 -16.02 -11.38 4.50
CA ALA A 150 -16.71 -11.85 5.71
C ALA A 150 -16.71 -13.39 5.83
N ALA A 151 -16.87 -14.11 4.72
CA ALA A 151 -16.78 -15.57 4.70
C ALA A 151 -15.36 -16.06 5.06
N ILE A 152 -14.32 -15.37 4.58
CA ILE A 152 -12.93 -15.66 4.96
C ILE A 152 -12.69 -15.38 6.44
N ARG A 153 -13.22 -14.28 6.97
CA ARG A 153 -13.17 -13.96 8.41
C ARG A 153 -13.85 -15.06 9.23
N ALA A 154 -15.01 -15.55 8.80
CA ALA A 154 -15.74 -16.60 9.51
C ALA A 154 -14.98 -17.95 9.56
N ALA A 155 -14.14 -18.23 8.55
CA ALA A 155 -13.35 -19.46 8.52
C ALA A 155 -12.03 -19.39 9.31
N THR A 156 -11.58 -18.19 9.66
CA THR A 156 -10.31 -17.92 10.35
C THR A 156 -10.54 -17.50 11.81
N ASP A 157 -9.53 -17.62 12.67
CA ASP A 157 -9.57 -17.20 14.07
C ASP A 157 -8.92 -15.82 14.25
N PRO A 158 -9.65 -14.78 14.72
CA PRO A 158 -9.11 -13.42 14.82
C PRO A 158 -8.02 -13.29 15.89
N ALA A 159 -7.92 -14.22 16.83
CA ALA A 159 -6.83 -14.25 17.80
C ALA A 159 -5.52 -14.80 17.21
N ARG A 160 -5.58 -15.52 16.07
CA ARG A 160 -4.41 -16.13 15.42
C ARG A 160 -4.00 -15.42 14.14
N CYS A 161 -4.96 -14.94 13.36
CA CYS A 161 -4.71 -14.35 12.04
C CYS A 161 -5.49 -13.05 11.79
N THR A 162 -4.75 -12.02 11.41
CA THR A 162 -5.23 -10.73 10.94
C THR A 162 -5.56 -10.78 9.44
N LEU A 163 -6.67 -10.17 9.03
CA LEU A 163 -6.99 -9.96 7.61
C LEU A 163 -6.50 -8.58 7.18
N GLU A 164 -5.65 -8.55 6.16
CA GLU A 164 -5.15 -7.34 5.51
C GLU A 164 -5.83 -7.15 4.14
N PHE A 165 -6.28 -5.92 3.83
CA PHE A 165 -6.90 -5.59 2.56
C PHE A 165 -6.32 -4.30 1.96
N PHE A 166 -6.15 -4.25 0.64
CA PHE A 166 -5.70 -3.03 -0.03
C PHE A 166 -6.84 -2.01 -0.14
N ILE A 167 -6.58 -0.79 0.33
CA ILE A 167 -7.57 0.30 0.33
C ILE A 167 -7.30 1.38 -0.71
N HIS A 168 -6.09 1.44 -1.26
CA HIS A 168 -5.71 2.52 -2.17
C HIS A 168 -4.61 2.12 -3.15
N GLY A 169 -4.56 2.77 -4.31
CA GLY A 169 -3.45 2.72 -5.26
C GLY A 169 -3.66 1.76 -6.43
N ALA A 170 -2.62 1.54 -7.23
CA ALA A 170 -2.74 0.86 -8.52
C ALA A 170 -3.26 -0.59 -8.41
N LEU A 171 -4.30 -0.93 -9.20
CA LEU A 171 -4.82 -2.28 -9.33
C LEU A 171 -4.00 -3.12 -10.32
N CYS A 172 -3.77 -4.38 -9.95
CA CYS A 172 -3.36 -5.42 -10.88
C CYS A 172 -4.62 -5.94 -11.58
N VAL A 173 -4.56 -6.15 -12.90
CA VAL A 173 -5.70 -6.73 -13.64
C VAL A 173 -5.83 -8.24 -13.40
N ALA A 174 -4.69 -8.90 -13.18
CA ALA A 174 -4.61 -10.33 -12.89
C ALA A 174 -4.77 -10.58 -11.40
N TYR A 175 -5.25 -11.78 -11.10
CA TYR A 175 -5.14 -12.37 -9.76
C TYR A 175 -3.69 -12.31 -9.31
N SER A 176 -3.50 -11.91 -8.06
CA SER A 176 -2.16 -11.70 -7.51
C SER A 176 -1.42 -13.05 -7.48
N GLY A 177 -0.16 -13.06 -7.92
CA GLY A 177 0.62 -14.27 -8.12
C GLY A 177 0.35 -15.02 -9.44
N GLN A 178 -0.69 -14.65 -10.20
CA GLN A 178 -1.17 -15.39 -11.38
C GLN A 178 -0.94 -14.63 -12.71
N CYS A 179 0.20 -13.95 -12.82
CA CYS A 179 0.59 -13.16 -13.99
C CYS A 179 1.99 -13.53 -14.47
N TYR A 180 2.04 -14.26 -15.58
CA TYR A 180 3.23 -14.85 -16.20
C TYR A 180 3.56 -14.22 -17.56
N ILE A 181 2.70 -13.34 -18.09
CA ILE A 181 2.90 -12.71 -19.41
C ILE A 181 4.25 -11.99 -19.54
N SER A 182 4.71 -11.35 -18.45
CA SER A 182 5.98 -10.63 -18.45
C SER A 182 7.15 -11.60 -18.62
N GLU A 183 7.13 -12.72 -17.91
CA GLU A 183 8.13 -13.78 -18.02
C GLU A 183 8.10 -14.38 -19.43
N ALA A 184 6.92 -14.77 -19.90
CA ALA A 184 6.72 -15.40 -21.20
C ALA A 184 7.26 -14.54 -22.37
N HIS A 185 7.11 -13.22 -22.30
CA HIS A 185 7.41 -12.32 -23.41
C HIS A 185 8.78 -11.65 -23.32
N THR A 186 9.34 -11.50 -22.12
CA THR A 186 10.54 -10.69 -21.89
C THR A 186 11.61 -11.36 -21.01
N GLY A 187 11.30 -12.51 -20.40
CA GLY A 187 12.16 -13.15 -19.39
C GLY A 187 12.21 -12.41 -18.04
N ARG A 188 11.33 -11.41 -17.86
CA ARG A 188 11.22 -10.63 -16.63
C ARG A 188 9.99 -11.08 -15.83
N SER A 189 10.19 -11.75 -14.69
CA SER A 189 9.08 -12.30 -13.89
C SER A 189 8.46 -11.28 -12.94
N ALA A 190 7.13 -11.14 -13.00
CA ALA A 190 6.36 -10.36 -12.04
C ALA A 190 6.38 -10.97 -10.63
N ASN A 191 6.39 -12.31 -10.53
CA ASN A 191 6.50 -13.06 -9.27
C ASN A 191 7.91 -13.03 -8.66
N ARG A 192 8.89 -12.53 -9.43
CA ARG A 192 10.26 -12.23 -8.99
C ARG A 192 10.58 -10.72 -8.97
N GLY A 193 9.54 -9.88 -9.08
CA GLY A 193 9.62 -8.45 -8.84
C GLY A 193 9.99 -7.56 -10.02
N ASP A 194 10.05 -8.11 -11.22
CA ASP A 194 10.43 -7.41 -12.45
C ASP A 194 9.30 -7.41 -13.50
N CYS A 195 8.15 -6.82 -13.15
CA CYS A 195 7.01 -6.77 -14.05
C CYS A 195 7.20 -5.73 -15.18
N SER A 196 7.02 -6.16 -16.44
CA SER A 196 7.05 -5.29 -17.64
C SER A 196 5.81 -4.41 -17.83
N GLN A 197 4.76 -4.61 -17.04
CA GLN A 197 3.46 -3.91 -17.14
C GLN A 197 2.75 -4.09 -18.49
N ALA A 198 2.78 -5.30 -19.07
CA ALA A 198 2.09 -5.63 -20.33
C ALA A 198 0.59 -5.27 -20.32
N CYS A 199 -0.07 -5.26 -19.16
CA CYS A 199 -1.46 -4.82 -19.01
C CYS A 199 -1.70 -3.33 -19.27
N ARG A 200 -0.64 -2.50 -19.33
CA ARG A 200 -0.70 -1.07 -19.63
C ARG A 200 -0.42 -0.74 -21.10
N LEU A 201 -0.07 -1.73 -21.93
CA LEU A 201 0.11 -1.52 -23.38
C LEU A 201 -1.25 -1.36 -24.08
N PRO A 202 -1.30 -0.64 -25.22
CA PRO A 202 -2.50 -0.59 -26.04
C PRO A 202 -2.62 -1.88 -26.86
N TYR A 203 -3.85 -2.35 -27.07
CA TYR A 203 -4.14 -3.55 -27.85
C TYR A 203 -5.24 -3.26 -28.88
N GLN A 204 -5.12 -3.90 -30.04
CA GLN A 204 -6.28 -4.17 -30.86
C GLN A 204 -6.98 -5.43 -30.33
N VAL A 205 -8.31 -5.40 -30.26
CA VAL A 205 -9.14 -6.52 -29.84
C VAL A 205 -9.98 -6.95 -31.02
N THR A 206 -9.87 -8.21 -31.42
CA THR A 206 -10.69 -8.79 -32.49
C THR A 206 -11.53 -9.96 -32.01
N ASP A 207 -12.67 -10.19 -32.66
CA ASP A 207 -13.46 -11.40 -32.47
C ASP A 207 -12.96 -12.58 -33.32
N ALA A 208 -13.66 -13.72 -33.23
CA ALA A 208 -13.32 -14.94 -33.96
C ALA A 208 -13.43 -14.79 -35.50
N GLN A 209 -14.15 -13.78 -35.99
CA GLN A 209 -14.26 -13.47 -37.43
C GLN A 209 -13.25 -12.40 -37.87
N GLY A 210 -12.38 -11.93 -36.97
CA GLY A 210 -11.37 -10.91 -37.25
C GLY A 210 -11.91 -9.48 -37.26
N ARG A 211 -13.14 -9.24 -36.82
CA ARG A 211 -13.73 -7.89 -36.73
C ARG A 211 -13.19 -7.19 -35.49
N PHE A 212 -12.92 -5.89 -35.61
CA PHE A 212 -12.45 -5.08 -34.48
C PHE A 212 -13.58 -4.88 -33.45
N VAL A 213 -13.28 -5.26 -32.22
CA VAL A 213 -14.08 -4.94 -31.02
C VAL A 213 -13.57 -3.65 -30.39
N ALA A 214 -12.25 -3.47 -30.33
CA ALA A 214 -11.60 -2.24 -29.88
C ALA A 214 -10.29 -2.05 -30.65
N HIS A 215 -9.95 -0.80 -30.96
CA HIS A 215 -8.74 -0.48 -31.73
C HIS A 215 -7.83 0.42 -30.92
N ASP A 216 -6.60 -0.04 -30.66
CA ASP A 216 -5.54 0.70 -29.97
C ASP A 216 -5.97 1.21 -28.58
N LYS A 217 -6.54 0.31 -27.77
CA LYS A 217 -7.07 0.62 -26.43
C LYS A 217 -6.36 -0.16 -25.34
N HIS A 218 -6.27 0.44 -24.15
CA HIS A 218 -5.64 -0.17 -22.99
C HIS A 218 -6.60 -1.10 -22.24
N VAL A 219 -7.19 -2.09 -22.93
CA VAL A 219 -8.32 -2.90 -22.42
C VAL A 219 -8.02 -3.76 -21.20
N LEU A 220 -6.75 -3.88 -20.80
CA LEU A 220 -6.28 -4.55 -19.58
C LEU A 220 -5.83 -3.58 -18.48
N SER A 221 -5.90 -2.27 -18.71
CA SER A 221 -5.50 -1.22 -17.79
C SER A 221 -6.66 -0.88 -16.87
N MET A 222 -6.49 -1.05 -15.56
CA MET A 222 -7.50 -0.74 -14.54
C MET A 222 -7.33 0.68 -14.00
N LYS A 223 -8.44 1.28 -13.54
CA LYS A 223 -8.44 2.45 -12.67
C LYS A 223 -7.69 2.12 -11.36
N ASP A 224 -7.33 3.13 -10.57
CA ASP A 224 -6.68 2.92 -9.28
C ASP A 224 -7.73 2.61 -8.20
N ASN A 225 -7.39 1.79 -7.21
CA ASN A 225 -8.26 1.43 -6.10
C ASN A 225 -8.47 2.64 -5.17
N ASN A 226 -9.70 2.85 -4.72
CA ASN A 226 -10.01 3.79 -3.64
C ASN A 226 -11.19 3.27 -2.81
N GLN A 227 -10.90 2.90 -1.56
CA GLN A 227 -11.87 2.36 -0.62
C GLN A 227 -12.33 3.37 0.43
N SER A 228 -12.14 4.67 0.21
CA SER A 228 -12.49 5.72 1.18
C SER A 228 -13.95 5.63 1.65
N ALA A 229 -14.87 5.32 0.74
CA ALA A 229 -16.29 5.16 1.04
C ALA A 229 -16.66 3.81 1.70
N ASN A 230 -15.75 2.83 1.69
CA ASN A 230 -16.04 1.45 2.10
C ASN A 230 -15.33 1.03 3.40
N LEU A 231 -14.60 1.93 4.06
CA LEU A 231 -13.78 1.59 5.25
C LEU A 231 -14.61 0.95 6.37
N ARG A 232 -15.78 1.51 6.71
CA ARG A 232 -16.67 0.94 7.73
C ARG A 232 -17.10 -0.48 7.37
N ALA A 233 -17.56 -0.68 6.13
CA ALA A 233 -17.99 -1.99 5.65
C ALA A 233 -16.84 -3.02 5.63
N LEU A 234 -15.62 -2.61 5.28
CA LEU A 234 -14.45 -3.48 5.33
C LEU A 234 -14.08 -3.87 6.77
N ILE A 235 -14.19 -2.94 7.73
CA ILE A 235 -14.01 -3.23 9.16
C ILE A 235 -15.06 -4.25 9.62
N ASP A 236 -16.33 -4.03 9.29
CA ASP A 236 -17.43 -4.93 9.68
C ASP A 236 -17.29 -6.32 9.01
N ALA A 237 -16.78 -6.39 7.79
CA ALA A 237 -16.43 -7.65 7.10
C ALA A 237 -15.23 -8.39 7.73
N GLY A 238 -14.50 -7.75 8.65
CA GLY A 238 -13.44 -8.38 9.44
C GLY A 238 -12.02 -8.02 9.05
N ALA A 239 -11.81 -7.07 8.13
CA ALA A 239 -10.48 -6.51 7.86
C ALA A 239 -10.00 -5.70 9.07
N ARG A 240 -8.69 -5.77 9.37
CA ARG A 240 -8.07 -5.01 10.47
C ARG A 240 -6.79 -4.29 10.08
N SER A 241 -6.07 -4.77 9.06
CA SER A 241 -4.95 -4.04 8.45
C SER A 241 -5.36 -3.51 7.07
N PHE A 242 -5.14 -2.22 6.85
CA PHE A 242 -5.59 -1.50 5.67
C PHE A 242 -4.38 -0.94 4.93
N LYS A 243 -4.08 -1.56 3.78
CA LYS A 243 -2.84 -1.31 3.06
C LYS A 243 -3.00 -0.33 1.92
N ILE A 244 -2.12 0.66 1.91
CA ILE A 244 -1.93 1.56 0.76
C ILE A 244 -0.91 0.92 -0.20
N GLU A 245 -1.27 0.75 -1.47
CA GLU A 245 -0.32 0.31 -2.50
C GLU A 245 0.53 1.49 -2.97
N GLY A 246 1.86 1.36 -2.96
CA GLY A 246 2.70 2.45 -3.44
C GLY A 246 4.19 2.39 -3.14
N ARG A 247 4.81 1.21 -3.06
CA ARG A 247 6.26 1.11 -2.74
C ARG A 247 7.23 1.87 -3.65
N TYR A 248 6.81 2.27 -4.85
CA TYR A 248 7.60 3.12 -5.76
C TYR A 248 7.18 4.59 -5.75
N LYS A 249 6.13 4.93 -5.01
CA LYS A 249 5.59 6.28 -4.97
C LYS A 249 6.52 7.19 -4.18
N ASP A 250 6.46 8.47 -4.52
CA ASP A 250 7.27 9.50 -3.89
C ASP A 250 6.72 9.91 -2.52
N MET A 251 7.49 10.78 -1.86
CA MET A 251 7.15 11.29 -0.53
C MET A 251 5.81 12.03 -0.53
N GLY A 252 5.52 12.85 -1.55
CA GLY A 252 4.26 13.60 -1.63
C GLY A 252 3.04 12.68 -1.68
N TYR A 253 3.12 11.57 -2.43
CA TYR A 253 2.08 10.54 -2.42
C TYR A 253 1.89 9.91 -1.03
N VAL A 254 2.98 9.48 -0.39
CA VAL A 254 2.89 8.78 0.90
C VAL A 254 2.35 9.70 1.99
N LYS A 255 2.83 10.96 2.06
CA LYS A 255 2.32 11.97 2.98
C LYS A 255 0.81 12.19 2.82
N ASN A 256 0.39 12.46 1.59
CA ASN A 256 -1.00 12.79 1.29
C ASN A 256 -1.95 11.62 1.53
N ILE A 257 -1.67 10.44 0.95
CA ILE A 257 -2.58 9.30 1.05
C ILE A 257 -2.62 8.75 2.48
N THR A 258 -1.49 8.73 3.20
CA THR A 258 -1.50 8.32 4.62
C THR A 258 -2.33 9.27 5.48
N ALA A 259 -2.14 10.59 5.32
CA ALA A 259 -2.93 11.58 6.06
C ALA A 259 -4.43 11.53 5.73
N HIS A 260 -4.78 11.27 4.46
CA HIS A 260 -6.16 11.09 4.02
C HIS A 260 -6.83 9.94 4.77
N TYR A 261 -6.21 8.75 4.75
CA TYR A 261 -6.80 7.60 5.44
C TYR A 261 -6.73 7.71 6.95
N ARG A 262 -5.67 8.32 7.52
CA ARG A 262 -5.59 8.60 8.96
C ARG A 262 -6.76 9.45 9.43
N THR A 263 -7.07 10.52 8.69
CA THR A 263 -8.22 11.39 8.97
C THR A 263 -9.53 10.60 8.96
N LEU A 264 -9.73 9.72 7.97
CA LEU A 264 -10.92 8.88 7.89
C LEU A 264 -11.00 7.84 9.02
N PHE A 265 -9.88 7.23 9.42
CA PHE A 265 -9.84 6.26 10.51
C PHE A 265 -10.02 6.92 11.87
N ASP A 266 -9.46 8.11 12.10
CA ASP A 266 -9.68 8.85 13.36
C ASP A 266 -11.16 9.16 13.56
N ALA A 267 -11.86 9.60 12.50
CA ALA A 267 -13.32 9.78 12.56
C ALA A 267 -14.06 8.48 12.89
N ILE A 268 -13.64 7.33 12.33
CA ILE A 268 -14.24 6.02 12.67
C ILE A 268 -14.02 5.68 14.15
N LEU A 269 -12.81 5.89 14.65
CA LEU A 269 -12.44 5.53 16.02
C LEU A 269 -13.15 6.40 17.05
N ASP A 270 -13.35 7.67 16.76
CA ASP A 270 -14.15 8.57 17.60
C ASP A 270 -15.64 8.15 17.63
N GLU A 271 -16.16 7.57 16.53
CA GLU A 271 -17.54 7.05 16.43
C GLU A 271 -17.73 5.64 17.02
N ARG A 272 -16.66 4.83 17.07
CA ARG A 272 -16.70 3.38 17.41
C ARG A 272 -15.74 3.08 18.57
N PRO A 273 -16.15 3.35 19.84
CA PRO A 273 -15.28 3.25 21.01
C PRO A 273 -14.85 1.81 21.36
N GLU A 274 -15.46 0.80 20.75
CA GLU A 274 -15.00 -0.58 20.86
C GLU A 274 -13.77 -0.88 19.99
N LEU A 275 -13.37 0.04 19.12
CA LEU A 275 -12.17 -0.05 18.30
C LEU A 275 -11.03 0.81 18.87
N ALA A 276 -9.79 0.46 18.53
CA ALA A 276 -8.61 1.20 18.94
C ALA A 276 -7.60 1.37 17.79
N ARG A 277 -6.66 2.30 17.97
CA ARG A 277 -5.51 2.48 17.06
C ARG A 277 -4.50 1.35 17.25
N GLY A 278 -3.79 1.01 16.18
CA GLY A 278 -2.66 0.07 16.24
C GLY A 278 -1.36 0.68 16.77
N SER A 279 -1.29 2.00 16.89
CA SER A 279 -0.09 2.74 17.32
C SER A 279 -0.43 4.06 18.03
N SER A 280 0.58 4.72 18.60
CA SER A 280 0.43 5.82 19.56
C SER A 280 0.43 7.21 18.93
N GLY A 281 -0.24 8.16 19.58
CA GLY A 281 -0.19 9.58 19.25
C GLY A 281 -1.19 10.02 18.19
N ARG A 282 -1.49 11.33 18.19
CA ARG A 282 -2.40 12.02 17.26
C ARG A 282 -1.60 12.82 16.24
N CYS A 283 -2.16 12.97 15.05
CA CYS A 283 -1.53 13.70 13.95
C CYS A 283 -2.23 15.05 13.74
N ALA A 284 -1.44 16.09 13.48
CA ALA A 284 -1.89 17.38 12.97
C ALA A 284 -1.24 17.62 11.60
N PHE A 285 -2.04 17.98 10.60
CA PHE A 285 -1.58 18.18 9.22
C PHE A 285 -1.55 19.67 8.88
N GLY A 286 -0.46 20.12 8.26
CA GLY A 286 -0.31 21.49 7.72
C GLY A 286 -0.92 21.68 6.32
N PHE A 287 -1.69 20.71 5.85
CA PHE A 287 -2.35 20.69 4.55
C PHE A 287 -3.64 19.85 4.64
N THR A 288 -4.54 20.03 3.67
CA THR A 288 -5.72 19.18 3.52
C THR A 288 -5.38 18.01 2.59
N PRO A 289 -5.45 16.76 3.07
CA PRO A 289 -5.23 15.60 2.21
C PRO A 289 -6.30 15.46 1.13
N ASP A 290 -5.88 15.16 -0.09
CA ASP A 290 -6.77 15.00 -1.24
C ASP A 290 -6.18 13.96 -2.22
N PRO A 291 -6.76 12.75 -2.32
CA PRO A 291 -6.29 11.70 -3.21
C PRO A 291 -6.24 12.10 -4.70
N ASP A 292 -7.06 13.06 -5.13
CA ASP A 292 -7.10 13.50 -6.53
C ASP A 292 -5.89 14.39 -6.90
N GLN A 293 -5.12 14.88 -5.93
CA GLN A 293 -3.89 15.65 -6.16
C GLN A 293 -2.71 14.77 -6.60
N ASN A 294 -2.76 13.48 -6.28
CA ASN A 294 -1.73 12.53 -6.66
C ASN A 294 -2.00 11.87 -8.00
N PHE A 295 -0.94 11.29 -8.59
CA PHE A 295 -1.10 10.42 -9.75
C PHE A 295 -2.07 9.27 -9.44
N ASN A 296 -3.18 9.24 -10.18
CA ASN A 296 -4.13 8.15 -10.24
C ASN A 296 -4.61 7.96 -11.70
N ARG A 297 -5.28 6.85 -11.99
CA ARG A 297 -5.90 6.59 -13.30
C ARG A 297 -7.42 6.63 -13.17
N GLU A 298 -7.90 7.68 -12.50
CA GLU A 298 -9.21 7.71 -11.87
C GLU A 298 -9.35 6.61 -10.80
N PHE A 299 -10.49 6.62 -10.10
CA PHE A 299 -10.75 5.72 -8.99
C PHE A 299 -11.87 4.71 -9.27
N THR A 300 -11.73 3.53 -8.67
CA THR A 300 -12.77 2.52 -8.56
C THR A 300 -12.63 1.83 -7.19
N ASP A 301 -13.73 1.34 -6.63
CA ASP A 301 -13.71 0.41 -5.50
C ASP A 301 -13.63 -1.07 -5.96
N TYR A 302 -13.47 -1.27 -7.27
CA TYR A 302 -13.24 -2.51 -7.98
C TYR A 302 -14.39 -3.52 -7.86
N PHE A 303 -14.35 -4.41 -6.86
CA PHE A 303 -15.31 -5.49 -6.70
C PHE A 303 -15.88 -5.64 -5.29
N VAL A 304 -15.54 -4.76 -4.34
CA VAL A 304 -16.02 -4.89 -2.95
C VAL A 304 -17.55 -4.87 -2.87
N ASN A 305 -18.18 -4.04 -3.71
CA ASN A 305 -19.63 -3.91 -3.87
C ASN A 305 -20.20 -4.72 -5.06
N GLY A 306 -19.45 -5.71 -5.54
CA GLY A 306 -19.81 -6.49 -6.71
C GLY A 306 -19.29 -5.90 -8.03
N ARG A 307 -19.70 -6.50 -9.15
CA ARG A 307 -19.16 -6.19 -10.48
C ARG A 307 -19.74 -4.89 -11.04
N GLN A 308 -18.84 -3.97 -11.39
CA GLN A 308 -19.18 -2.68 -12.01
C GLN A 308 -18.83 -2.66 -13.50
N MET A 309 -19.39 -1.69 -14.22
CA MET A 309 -19.18 -1.55 -15.67
C MET A 309 -17.89 -0.78 -15.98
N ASP A 310 -17.62 0.30 -15.24
CA ASP A 310 -16.49 1.20 -15.46
C ASP A 310 -15.41 1.03 -14.36
N ILE A 311 -14.54 0.05 -14.57
CA ILE A 311 -13.37 -0.23 -13.71
C ILE A 311 -12.04 -0.05 -14.45
N GLY A 312 -12.11 0.30 -15.73
CA GLY A 312 -10.99 0.33 -16.65
C GLY A 312 -10.52 1.74 -16.97
N ALA A 313 -9.21 1.91 -17.09
CA ALA A 313 -8.58 3.12 -17.61
C ALA A 313 -8.16 2.86 -19.07
N PHE A 314 -9.16 2.63 -19.94
CA PHE A 314 -8.95 2.13 -21.31
C PHE A 314 -8.47 3.19 -22.30
N ASP A 315 -8.81 4.45 -22.05
CA ASP A 315 -8.40 5.57 -22.89
C ASP A 315 -6.97 6.02 -22.59
N SER A 316 -6.52 5.95 -21.33
CA SER A 316 -5.12 6.23 -21.00
C SER A 316 -4.67 5.56 -19.70
N PRO A 317 -3.44 5.00 -19.65
CA PRO A 317 -2.84 4.54 -18.40
C PRO A 317 -2.10 5.68 -17.65
N LYS A 318 -2.23 6.93 -18.12
CA LYS A 318 -1.62 8.13 -17.55
C LYS A 318 -2.56 8.79 -16.51
N ASN A 319 -2.09 9.85 -15.86
CA ASN A 319 -2.90 10.65 -14.93
C ASN A 319 -3.70 11.73 -15.68
N PRO A 320 -5.04 11.59 -15.80
CA PRO A 320 -5.88 12.59 -16.46
C PRO A 320 -6.07 13.86 -15.64
N GLY A 321 -5.69 13.85 -14.35
CA GLY A 321 -5.85 14.99 -13.45
C GLY A 321 -7.31 15.38 -13.20
N ARG A 322 -7.49 16.50 -12.51
CA ARG A 322 -8.81 17.06 -12.19
C ARG A 322 -9.22 18.05 -13.27
N ALA A 323 -10.46 17.97 -13.73
CA ALA A 323 -10.99 18.99 -14.62
C ALA A 323 -11.06 20.35 -13.90
N ILE A 324 -10.53 21.40 -14.53
CA ILE A 324 -10.44 22.73 -13.93
C ILE A 324 -11.10 23.84 -14.74
N GLY A 325 -11.41 23.63 -16.03
CA GLY A 325 -12.03 24.67 -16.84
C GLY A 325 -12.01 24.41 -18.34
N TRP A 326 -12.34 25.44 -19.13
CA TRP A 326 -12.43 25.36 -20.59
C TRP A 326 -11.59 26.42 -21.28
N VAL A 327 -10.83 26.04 -22.31
CA VAL A 327 -10.06 26.98 -23.14
C VAL A 327 -11.00 27.99 -23.78
N THR A 328 -10.71 29.27 -23.62
CA THR A 328 -11.46 30.38 -24.23
C THR A 328 -10.75 30.92 -25.46
N LYS A 329 -9.41 30.90 -25.48
CA LYS A 329 -8.59 31.46 -26.55
C LYS A 329 -7.20 30.82 -26.61
N THR A 330 -6.60 30.81 -27.79
CA THR A 330 -5.20 30.41 -28.01
C THR A 330 -4.44 31.52 -28.70
N GLY A 331 -3.17 31.69 -28.35
CA GLY A 331 -2.21 32.60 -28.98
C GLY A 331 -0.94 31.87 -29.45
N PRO A 332 0.08 32.60 -29.93
CA PRO A 332 1.30 32.00 -30.49
C PRO A 332 2.09 31.14 -29.50
N ASN A 333 2.11 31.52 -28.22
CA ASN A 333 2.88 30.88 -27.16
C ASN A 333 2.11 30.76 -25.83
N TRP A 334 0.79 30.91 -25.87
CA TRP A 334 -0.08 30.86 -24.69
C TRP A 334 -1.48 30.35 -25.06
N PHE A 335 -2.23 29.92 -24.06
CA PHE A 335 -3.67 29.76 -24.16
C PHE A 335 -4.34 30.33 -22.91
N GLU A 336 -5.58 30.76 -23.05
CA GLU A 336 -6.44 31.22 -21.97
C GLU A 336 -7.54 30.20 -21.72
N PHE A 337 -7.90 30.01 -20.46
CA PHE A 337 -9.06 29.22 -20.08
C PHE A 337 -9.84 29.93 -18.96
N GLU A 338 -11.11 29.59 -18.87
CA GLU A 338 -12.00 29.98 -17.79
C GLU A 338 -12.16 28.79 -16.85
N ALA A 339 -11.84 28.99 -15.58
CA ALA A 339 -11.92 27.97 -14.56
C ALA A 339 -13.37 27.72 -14.13
N ASP A 340 -13.70 26.48 -13.78
CA ASP A 340 -15.02 26.15 -13.22
C ASP A 340 -15.21 26.71 -11.80
N ASP A 341 -14.11 26.78 -11.05
CA ASP A 341 -14.05 27.36 -9.70
C ASP A 341 -13.31 28.70 -9.75
N LEU A 342 -14.00 29.77 -9.37
CA LEU A 342 -13.44 31.12 -9.32
C LEU A 342 -12.32 31.26 -8.26
N ALA A 343 -12.26 30.37 -7.28
CA ALA A 343 -11.21 30.30 -6.28
C ALA A 343 -9.96 29.55 -6.76
N LEU A 344 -9.99 28.94 -7.96
CA LEU A 344 -8.84 28.23 -8.51
C LEU A 344 -7.65 29.19 -8.70
N VAL A 345 -6.52 28.82 -8.11
CA VAL A 345 -5.23 29.47 -8.32
C VAL A 345 -4.32 28.58 -9.16
N LEU A 346 -3.78 29.13 -10.25
CA LEU A 346 -2.81 28.46 -11.10
C LEU A 346 -1.39 28.97 -10.80
N HIS A 347 -0.43 28.06 -10.71
CA HIS A 347 0.94 28.37 -10.32
C HIS A 347 1.94 28.08 -11.45
N ASN A 348 3.04 28.82 -11.44
CA ASN A 348 4.16 28.56 -12.35
C ASN A 348 4.71 27.14 -12.13
N GLY A 349 4.83 26.37 -13.20
CA GLY A 349 5.33 25.00 -13.17
C GLY A 349 4.23 23.93 -13.15
N ASP A 350 2.95 24.31 -13.01
CA ASP A 350 1.85 23.36 -12.98
C ASP A 350 1.83 22.41 -14.19
N GLY A 351 1.36 21.19 -13.94
CA GLY A 351 1.03 20.23 -14.98
C GLY A 351 -0.44 20.35 -15.34
N LEU A 352 -0.70 20.71 -16.59
CA LEU A 352 -2.03 20.66 -17.18
C LEU A 352 -2.10 19.50 -18.18
N CYS A 353 -3.31 19.07 -18.53
CA CYS A 353 -3.54 18.13 -19.62
C CYS A 353 -4.95 18.27 -20.19
N TYR A 354 -5.16 17.68 -21.36
CA TYR A 354 -6.47 17.60 -22.01
C TYR A 354 -6.55 16.37 -22.91
N HIS A 355 -7.76 16.01 -23.34
CA HIS A 355 -7.97 14.98 -24.35
C HIS A 355 -8.06 15.63 -25.74
N ASP A 356 -7.31 15.10 -26.70
CA ASP A 356 -7.47 15.47 -28.10
C ASP A 356 -8.76 14.88 -28.69
N LEU A 357 -9.06 15.14 -29.97
CA LEU A 357 -10.27 14.62 -30.60
C LEU A 357 -10.30 13.08 -30.75
N GLN A 358 -9.16 12.42 -30.61
CA GLN A 358 -9.03 10.97 -30.62
C GLN A 358 -9.07 10.38 -29.19
N LYS A 359 -9.35 11.23 -28.19
CA LYS A 359 -9.36 10.92 -26.75
C LYS A 359 -7.99 10.59 -26.16
N GLU A 360 -6.91 10.91 -26.86
CA GLU A 360 -5.56 10.75 -26.35
C GLU A 360 -5.24 11.85 -25.34
N LEU A 361 -4.65 11.47 -24.21
CA LEU A 361 -4.28 12.43 -23.17
C LEU A 361 -2.97 13.14 -23.53
N VAL A 362 -3.07 14.46 -23.76
CA VAL A 362 -1.97 15.36 -24.06
C VAL A 362 -1.58 16.15 -22.82
N GLY A 363 -0.31 16.06 -22.41
CA GLY A 363 0.24 16.82 -21.29
C GLY A 363 0.70 18.22 -21.73
N VAL A 364 0.45 19.21 -20.89
CA VAL A 364 0.81 20.61 -21.09
C VAL A 364 1.49 21.11 -19.81
N GLN A 365 2.82 20.96 -19.74
CA GLN A 365 3.59 21.57 -18.65
C GLN A 365 3.66 23.07 -18.90
N ILE A 366 3.30 23.89 -17.91
CA ILE A 366 3.38 25.35 -18.03
C ILE A 366 4.60 25.91 -17.30
N ASN A 367 5.29 26.86 -17.92
CA ASN A 367 6.37 27.61 -17.28
C ASN A 367 5.82 28.81 -16.49
N ARG A 368 4.72 29.40 -16.96
CA ARG A 368 4.13 30.61 -16.39
C ARG A 368 2.61 30.57 -16.43
N ALA A 369 1.98 31.05 -15.37
CA ALA A 369 0.55 31.28 -15.22
C ALA A 369 0.31 32.76 -14.87
N GLU A 370 -0.66 33.41 -15.52
CA GLU A 370 -1.02 34.81 -15.27
C GLU A 370 -2.56 34.94 -15.22
N PRO A 371 -3.14 35.73 -14.30
CA PRO A 371 -4.55 36.08 -14.35
C PRO A 371 -4.88 36.83 -15.66
N ALA A 372 -6.01 36.49 -16.27
CA ALA A 372 -6.42 36.99 -17.59
C ALA A 372 -7.73 37.81 -17.53
N GLY A 373 -7.67 38.95 -16.84
CA GLY A 373 -8.78 39.91 -16.79
C GLY A 373 -9.72 39.72 -15.60
N ALA A 374 -10.65 38.78 -15.70
CA ALA A 374 -11.66 38.52 -14.65
C ALA A 374 -11.25 37.35 -13.73
N PRO A 375 -11.79 37.28 -12.49
CA PRO A 375 -11.60 36.12 -11.62
C PRO A 375 -11.93 34.80 -12.33
N GLY A 376 -11.12 33.76 -12.09
CA GLY A 376 -11.25 32.47 -12.77
C GLY A 376 -10.67 32.41 -14.19
N HIS A 377 -10.30 33.52 -14.81
CA HIS A 377 -9.63 33.51 -16.11
C HIS A 377 -8.12 33.47 -15.96
N TRP A 378 -7.49 32.50 -16.61
CA TRP A 378 -6.05 32.28 -16.54
C TRP A 378 -5.45 32.21 -17.95
N ARG A 379 -4.32 32.86 -18.13
CA ARG A 379 -3.42 32.69 -19.27
C ARG A 379 -2.26 31.81 -18.86
N ALA A 380 -2.12 30.67 -19.52
CA ALA A 380 -1.05 29.72 -19.31
C ALA A 380 -0.04 29.77 -20.48
N PHE A 381 1.25 29.74 -20.14
CA PHE A 381 2.37 29.70 -21.09
C PHE A 381 3.03 28.32 -21.02
N PRO A 382 2.75 27.44 -21.99
CA PRO A 382 3.35 26.12 -22.03
C PRO A 382 4.88 26.18 -22.17
N LYS A 383 5.54 25.11 -21.72
CA LYS A 383 6.97 24.89 -21.93
C LYS A 383 7.31 24.58 -23.38
N ASP A 384 6.48 23.77 -24.03
CA ASP A 384 6.67 23.34 -25.40
C ASP A 384 5.91 24.26 -26.39
N PRO A 385 6.32 24.35 -27.68
CA PRO A 385 5.66 25.19 -28.66
C PRO A 385 4.18 24.82 -28.88
N MET A 386 3.31 25.83 -29.03
CA MET A 386 1.86 25.64 -29.20
C MET A 386 1.48 24.73 -30.39
N ALA A 387 2.30 24.70 -31.45
CA ALA A 387 2.10 23.84 -32.61
C ALA A 387 2.14 22.33 -32.28
N GLY A 388 2.77 21.95 -31.16
CA GLY A 388 2.81 20.56 -30.69
C GLY A 388 1.55 20.10 -29.95
N PHE A 389 0.70 21.03 -29.48
CA PHE A 389 -0.53 20.70 -28.75
C PHE A 389 -1.69 20.49 -29.71
N LYS A 390 -1.75 19.29 -30.28
CA LYS A 390 -2.80 18.84 -31.19
C LYS A 390 -4.19 19.06 -30.58
N ASP A 391 -5.10 19.68 -31.33
CA ASP A 391 -6.49 19.96 -30.93
C ASP A 391 -6.68 20.84 -29.68
N LEU A 392 -5.64 21.53 -29.20
CA LEU A 392 -5.81 22.55 -28.16
C LEU A 392 -6.44 23.82 -28.77
N ARG A 393 -7.72 24.06 -28.49
CA ARG A 393 -8.49 25.18 -29.08
C ARG A 393 -9.61 25.63 -28.15
N LYS A 394 -10.30 26.71 -28.51
CA LYS A 394 -11.50 27.18 -27.78
C LYS A 394 -12.51 26.03 -27.63
N GLY A 395 -13.02 25.86 -26.41
CA GLY A 395 -13.96 24.79 -26.06
C GLY A 395 -13.29 23.45 -25.71
N THR A 396 -11.96 23.36 -25.66
CA THR A 396 -11.25 22.20 -25.11
C THR A 396 -11.30 22.22 -23.58
N ARG A 397 -11.66 21.09 -22.95
CA ARG A 397 -11.61 20.94 -21.48
C ARG A 397 -10.16 20.83 -21.02
N ILE A 398 -9.78 21.57 -19.98
CA ILE A 398 -8.45 21.52 -19.37
C ILE A 398 -8.55 20.89 -17.99
N ASN A 399 -7.57 20.02 -17.72
CA ASN A 399 -7.38 19.37 -16.44
C ASN A 399 -6.03 19.80 -15.83
N ARG A 400 -5.94 19.79 -14.50
CA ARG A 400 -4.70 19.96 -13.73
C ARG A 400 -4.31 18.59 -13.17
N ASN A 401 -3.16 18.08 -13.60
CA ASN A 401 -2.63 16.78 -13.17
C ASN A 401 -1.40 16.89 -12.26
N ARG A 402 -0.92 18.13 -12.03
CA ARG A 402 0.10 18.44 -11.04
C ARG A 402 -0.04 19.88 -10.54
N ASP A 403 -0.30 20.03 -9.25
CA ASP A 403 -0.24 21.30 -8.54
C ASP A 403 1.17 21.51 -7.96
N MET A 404 1.95 22.45 -8.52
CA MET A 404 3.33 22.65 -8.08
C MET A 404 3.45 23.35 -6.72
N ASP A 405 2.47 24.17 -6.34
CA ASP A 405 2.49 24.81 -5.03
C ASP A 405 2.23 23.77 -3.92
N TRP A 406 1.23 22.92 -4.14
CA TRP A 406 0.93 21.78 -3.27
C TRP A 406 2.12 20.83 -3.14
N VAL A 407 2.78 20.47 -4.25
CA VAL A 407 3.99 19.62 -4.23
C VAL A 407 5.09 20.25 -3.38
N ARG A 408 5.37 21.55 -3.56
CA ARG A 408 6.39 22.28 -2.77
C ARG A 408 6.01 22.39 -1.30
N GLY A 409 4.72 22.47 -0.99
CA GLY A 409 4.22 22.40 0.39
C GLY A 409 4.60 21.09 1.07
N LEU A 410 4.44 19.96 0.36
CA LEU A 410 4.77 18.62 0.88
C LEU A 410 6.27 18.30 0.92
N GLU A 411 7.12 19.06 0.24
CA GLU A 411 8.59 18.96 0.38
C GLU A 411 9.07 19.45 1.76
N LYS A 412 8.26 20.25 2.46
CA LYS A 412 8.55 20.76 3.80
C LYS A 412 7.91 19.87 4.88
N LYS A 413 8.15 20.22 6.16
CA LYS A 413 7.42 19.62 7.28
C LYS A 413 5.93 19.91 7.11
N SER A 414 5.13 18.85 6.96
CA SER A 414 3.71 18.92 6.60
C SER A 414 2.80 18.23 7.63
N ALA A 415 3.38 17.56 8.62
CA ALA A 415 2.65 16.95 9.72
C ALA A 415 3.45 16.99 11.02
N GLU A 416 2.74 16.93 12.13
CA GLU A 416 3.27 16.58 13.45
C GLU A 416 2.49 15.41 14.01
N ARG A 417 3.20 14.49 14.65
CA ARG A 417 2.61 13.40 15.42
C ARG A 417 3.11 13.47 16.85
N ARG A 418 2.19 13.59 17.81
CA ARG A 418 2.49 13.76 19.24
C ARG A 418 1.72 12.76 20.07
N ILE A 419 2.32 12.32 21.17
CA ILE A 419 1.74 11.41 22.16
C ILE A 419 1.34 12.24 23.37
N GLY A 420 0.08 12.15 23.79
CA GLY A 420 -0.38 12.88 24.95
C GLY A 420 0.27 12.36 26.23
N ALA A 421 0.65 13.27 27.15
CA ALA A 421 1.21 12.93 28.44
C ALA A 421 0.66 13.81 29.58
N TRP A 422 0.40 13.19 30.73
CA TRP A 422 0.10 13.87 31.99
C TRP A 422 1.39 14.11 32.75
N LEU A 423 1.60 15.34 33.21
CA LEU A 423 2.76 15.72 34.01
C LEU A 423 2.33 15.96 35.46
N ARG A 424 3.13 15.48 36.41
CA ARG A 424 2.89 15.70 37.84
C ARG A 424 4.18 16.10 38.54
N LEU A 425 4.23 17.35 39.00
CA LEU A 425 5.30 17.86 39.85
C LEU A 425 4.91 17.68 41.32
N THR A 426 5.82 17.11 42.11
CA THR A 426 5.66 16.85 43.55
C THR A 426 6.90 17.26 44.33
N GLU A 427 6.71 17.52 45.62
CA GLU A 427 7.80 17.72 46.58
C GLU A 427 8.43 16.38 46.99
N THR A 428 9.71 16.44 47.34
CA THR A 428 10.49 15.36 47.95
C THR A 428 11.31 15.97 49.08
N ASP A 429 11.82 15.16 50.01
CA ASP A 429 12.51 15.65 51.21
C ASP A 429 13.65 16.65 50.91
N ASP A 430 14.34 16.50 49.77
CA ASP A 430 15.50 17.30 49.37
C ASP A 430 15.33 18.10 48.06
N GLY A 431 14.13 18.11 47.47
CA GLY A 431 13.89 18.84 46.23
C GLY A 431 12.59 18.52 45.50
N LEU A 432 12.61 18.37 44.18
CA LEU A 432 11.41 18.18 43.37
C LEU A 432 11.48 16.90 42.56
N ALA A 433 10.33 16.25 42.38
CA ALA A 433 10.16 15.13 41.47
C ALA A 433 9.09 15.44 40.41
N LEU A 434 9.38 15.07 39.16
CA LEU A 434 8.46 15.20 38.03
C LEU A 434 8.21 13.81 37.46
N ALA A 435 6.95 13.38 37.54
CA ALA A 435 6.46 12.18 36.88
C ALA A 435 5.73 12.56 35.58
N LEU A 436 6.00 11.81 34.51
CA LEU A 436 5.26 11.85 33.24
C LEU A 436 4.60 10.49 33.03
N THR A 437 3.30 10.48 32.73
CA THR A 437 2.57 9.28 32.29
C THR A 437 2.00 9.55 30.90
N ASP A 438 2.26 8.69 29.91
CA ASP A 438 1.70 8.87 28.57
C ASP A 438 0.34 8.18 28.36
N GLU A 439 -0.31 8.43 27.22
CA GLU A 439 -1.61 7.85 26.85
C GLU A 439 -1.62 6.32 26.70
N ASP A 440 -0.44 5.69 26.61
CA ASP A 440 -0.31 4.23 26.60
C ASP A 440 -0.03 3.66 28.01
N GLY A 441 0.12 4.52 29.01
CA GLY A 441 0.34 4.16 30.41
C GLY A 441 1.80 3.93 30.79
N HIS A 442 2.77 4.34 29.96
CA HIS A 442 4.18 4.30 30.36
C HIS A 442 4.51 5.48 31.28
N GLU A 443 5.41 5.24 32.24
CA GLU A 443 5.80 6.25 33.22
C GLU A 443 7.29 6.54 33.20
N GLY A 444 7.64 7.83 33.26
CA GLY A 444 8.99 8.33 33.46
C GLY A 444 9.06 9.22 34.70
N LEU A 445 10.09 9.05 35.52
CA LEU A 445 10.30 9.82 36.74
C LEU A 445 11.70 10.43 36.72
N ALA A 446 11.80 11.71 37.03
CA ALA A 446 13.06 12.34 37.40
C ALA A 446 12.90 13.12 38.70
N SER A 447 13.98 13.20 39.46
CA SER A 447 14.06 13.96 40.69
C SER A 447 15.34 14.78 40.69
N LEU A 448 15.30 15.95 41.34
CA LEU A 448 16.49 16.74 41.58
C LEU A 448 16.43 17.40 42.95
N ALA A 449 17.61 17.62 43.52
CA ALA A 449 17.75 18.38 44.74
C ALA A 449 17.59 19.88 44.47
N LEU A 450 16.79 20.57 45.27
CA LEU A 450 16.54 22.00 45.15
C LEU A 450 16.44 22.60 46.56
N PRO A 451 17.28 23.59 46.93
CA PRO A 451 17.06 24.33 48.16
C PRO A 451 15.76 25.14 48.04
N TYR A 452 14.77 24.79 48.86
CA TYR A 452 13.47 25.42 48.84
C TYR A 452 13.54 26.90 49.22
N GLN A 453 13.10 27.76 48.30
CA GLN A 453 12.98 29.20 48.53
C GLN A 453 11.54 29.62 48.25
N ALA A 454 10.92 30.31 49.21
CA ALA A 454 9.55 30.78 49.05
C ALA A 454 9.43 31.72 47.85
N ALA A 455 8.37 31.55 47.06
CA ALA A 455 8.09 32.46 45.96
C ALA A 455 7.68 33.86 46.48
N LYS A 456 8.20 34.91 45.83
CA LYS A 456 7.82 36.31 46.14
C LYS A 456 6.35 36.61 45.79
N VAL A 457 5.82 35.94 44.77
CA VAL A 457 4.42 36.04 44.32
C VAL A 457 3.89 34.61 44.11
N PRO A 458 3.18 34.03 45.08
CA PRO A 458 2.86 32.60 45.11
C PRO A 458 2.03 32.10 43.91
N GLU A 459 0.96 32.80 43.53
CA GLU A 459 0.08 32.40 42.41
C GLU A 459 0.84 32.41 41.07
N GLN A 460 1.56 33.50 40.77
CA GLN A 460 2.39 33.60 39.56
C GLN A 460 3.50 32.56 39.50
N ALA A 461 3.97 32.05 40.65
CA ALA A 461 4.98 31.00 40.67
C ALA A 461 4.39 29.67 40.21
N LEU A 462 3.20 29.29 40.68
CA LEU A 462 2.53 28.05 40.24
C LEU A 462 2.20 28.08 38.75
N ASP A 463 1.70 29.20 38.23
CA ASP A 463 1.39 29.33 36.80
C ASP A 463 2.65 29.26 35.95
N LYS A 464 3.74 29.91 36.39
CA LYS A 464 5.05 29.78 35.72
C LYS A 464 5.58 28.36 35.71
N LEU A 465 5.38 27.59 36.79
CA LEU A 465 5.77 26.18 36.83
C LEU A 465 4.98 25.38 35.79
N ARG A 466 3.65 25.54 35.74
CA ARG A 466 2.79 24.88 34.74
C ARG A 466 3.22 25.24 33.32
N ASP A 467 3.37 26.52 33.04
CA ASP A 467 3.77 27.05 31.72
C ASP A 467 5.16 26.58 31.27
N GLN A 468 6.09 26.36 32.20
CA GLN A 468 7.42 25.87 31.86
C GLN A 468 7.42 24.34 31.69
N LEU A 469 6.69 23.60 32.53
CA LEU A 469 6.60 22.15 32.42
C LEU A 469 5.86 21.70 31.15
N SER A 470 4.85 22.45 30.71
CA SER A 470 4.09 22.15 29.48
C SER A 470 4.93 22.28 28.19
N ARG A 471 6.09 22.94 28.22
CA ARG A 471 6.95 23.17 27.05
C ARG A 471 7.80 21.93 26.72
N LEU A 472 7.16 20.92 26.14
CA LEU A 472 7.82 19.67 25.72
C LEU A 472 8.61 19.78 24.40
N GLY A 473 8.57 20.92 23.70
CA GLY A 473 9.49 21.26 22.61
C GLY A 473 9.47 20.25 21.44
N ASP A 474 10.66 19.79 21.03
CA ASP A 474 10.85 18.87 19.90
C ASP A 474 10.71 17.38 20.27
N THR A 475 10.24 17.08 21.48
CA THR A 475 10.01 15.68 21.92
C THR A 475 8.79 15.09 21.21
N ILE A 476 8.57 13.78 21.27
CA ILE A 476 7.36 13.18 20.67
C ILE A 476 6.10 13.39 21.50
N PHE A 477 6.16 14.14 22.60
CA PHE A 477 5.07 14.28 23.56
C PHE A 477 4.41 15.66 23.49
N GLU A 478 3.13 15.70 23.84
CA GLU A 478 2.38 16.92 24.10
C GLU A 478 1.67 16.82 25.47
N PRO A 479 1.58 17.92 26.24
CA PRO A 479 0.93 17.88 27.54
C PRO A 479 -0.59 17.76 27.39
N ILE A 480 -1.20 16.76 28.04
CA ILE A 480 -2.65 16.70 28.25
C ILE A 480 -3.03 17.56 29.45
N ASP A 481 -2.31 17.40 30.57
CA ASP A 481 -2.50 18.17 31.79
C ASP A 481 -1.17 18.28 32.57
N VAL A 482 -1.04 19.33 33.39
CA VAL A 482 0.12 19.58 34.24
C VAL A 482 -0.34 19.84 35.67
N ALA A 483 -0.27 18.80 36.50
CA ALA A 483 -0.54 18.87 37.92
C ALA A 483 0.69 19.36 38.69
N VAL A 484 0.52 20.43 39.48
CA VAL A 484 1.56 20.97 40.36
C VAL A 484 1.08 20.79 41.80
N ASN A 485 1.59 19.74 42.45
CA ASN A 485 1.17 19.30 43.79
C ASN A 485 2.28 19.64 44.78
N LEU A 486 2.31 20.90 45.20
CA LEU A 486 3.28 21.43 46.16
C LEU A 486 2.52 21.87 47.42
N GLU A 487 3.09 21.66 48.61
CA GLU A 487 2.53 22.13 49.87
C GLU A 487 2.46 23.67 49.91
N ARG A 488 3.43 24.32 49.24
CA ARG A 488 3.42 25.77 49.03
C ARG A 488 4.16 26.16 47.74
N PRO A 489 3.92 27.36 47.20
CA PRO A 489 4.61 27.81 45.99
C PRO A 489 6.09 28.11 46.22
N TRP A 490 6.96 27.31 45.61
CA TRP A 490 8.41 27.49 45.61
C TRP A 490 8.91 28.27 44.41
N PHE A 491 9.99 29.04 44.61
CA PHE A 491 10.77 29.60 43.52
C PHE A 491 11.68 28.52 42.93
N VAL A 492 11.46 28.17 41.66
CA VAL A 492 12.29 27.23 40.91
C VAL A 492 12.92 27.95 39.74
N PRO A 493 14.26 27.99 39.63
CA PRO A 493 14.94 28.50 38.45
C PRO A 493 14.54 27.74 37.17
N ALA A 494 14.30 28.46 36.08
CA ALA A 494 13.87 27.85 34.81
C ALA A 494 14.87 26.83 34.27
N SER A 495 16.18 27.05 34.49
CA SER A 495 17.24 26.10 34.10
C SER A 495 17.11 24.76 34.80
N ILE A 496 16.76 24.78 36.09
CA ILE A 496 16.57 23.58 36.91
C ILE A 496 15.32 22.83 36.46
N LEU A 497 14.21 23.54 36.23
CA LEU A 497 12.97 22.93 35.76
C LEU A 497 13.11 22.35 34.34
N ASN A 498 13.87 23.01 33.47
CA ASN A 498 14.20 22.49 32.14
C ASN A 498 15.02 21.19 32.20
N ALA A 499 15.97 21.09 33.13
CA ALA A 499 16.74 19.86 33.35
C ALA A 499 15.83 18.74 33.86
N LEU A 500 15.01 19.00 34.88
CA LEU A 500 14.04 18.04 35.41
C LEU A 500 13.11 17.50 34.33
N ARG A 501 12.55 18.40 33.51
CA ARG A 501 11.66 18.03 32.40
C ARG A 501 12.35 17.16 31.38
N ARG A 502 13.58 17.53 30.96
CA ARG A 502 14.35 16.75 29.99
C ARG A 502 14.65 15.35 30.51
N ASP A 503 15.05 15.25 31.77
CA ASP A 503 15.43 13.98 32.37
C ASP A 503 14.20 13.08 32.58
N ALA A 504 13.04 13.65 32.96
CA ALA A 504 11.79 12.90 33.06
C ALA A 504 11.27 12.42 31.70
N VAL A 505 11.38 13.24 30.65
CA VAL A 505 11.08 12.82 29.27
C VAL A 505 12.01 11.69 28.82
N ALA A 506 13.31 11.79 29.09
CA ALA A 506 14.26 10.73 28.75
C ALA A 506 13.95 9.42 29.49
N ALA A 507 13.54 9.50 30.76
CA ALA A 507 13.07 8.34 31.53
C ALA A 507 11.80 7.72 30.91
N LEU A 508 10.85 8.54 30.46
CA LEU A 508 9.64 8.07 29.78
C LEU A 508 9.97 7.38 28.45
N GLU A 509 10.82 7.98 27.61
CA GLU A 509 11.26 7.36 26.35
C GLU A 509 11.97 6.01 26.60
N ALA A 510 12.80 5.93 27.65
CA ALA A 510 13.46 4.69 28.05
C ALA A 510 12.44 3.64 28.54
N ALA A 511 11.43 4.04 29.31
CA ALA A 511 10.36 3.15 29.76
C ALA A 511 9.54 2.60 28.58
N ARG A 512 9.18 3.45 27.62
CA ARG A 512 8.51 3.04 26.36
C ARG A 512 9.35 2.04 25.58
N ALA A 513 10.65 2.33 25.40
CA ALA A 513 11.56 1.45 24.69
C ALA A 513 11.76 0.10 25.39
N ALA A 514 11.83 0.08 26.73
CA ALA A 514 11.94 -1.14 27.52
C ALA A 514 10.65 -1.97 27.50
N ALA A 515 9.49 -1.32 27.38
CA ALA A 515 8.20 -1.97 27.26
C ALA A 515 7.91 -2.51 25.85
N TRP A 516 8.74 -2.20 24.85
CA TRP A 516 8.56 -2.69 23.49
C TRP A 516 8.63 -4.22 23.43
N GLN A 517 7.53 -4.84 22.99
CA GLN A 517 7.46 -6.28 22.79
C GLN A 517 7.51 -6.60 21.31
N ARG A 518 8.39 -7.55 20.96
CA ARG A 518 8.43 -8.15 19.62
C ARG A 518 7.17 -8.97 19.38
N LEU A 519 6.71 -8.95 18.14
CA LEU A 519 5.56 -9.74 17.74
C LEU A 519 5.91 -11.24 17.75
N PRO A 520 5.12 -12.10 18.40
CA PRO A 520 5.39 -13.53 18.44
C PRO A 520 5.00 -14.19 17.11
N ARG A 521 5.87 -15.08 16.62
CA ARG A 521 5.56 -15.98 15.49
C ARG A 521 4.45 -16.96 15.87
N ALA A 522 3.47 -17.17 14.98
CA ALA A 522 2.45 -18.18 15.20
C ALA A 522 3.02 -19.60 15.13
N THR A 523 2.47 -20.48 15.97
CA THR A 523 2.74 -21.92 15.92
C THR A 523 1.77 -22.57 14.93
N PRO A 524 2.28 -23.37 13.97
CA PRO A 524 1.45 -24.22 13.13
C PRO A 524 0.61 -25.21 13.94
N VAL A 525 -0.51 -25.66 13.38
CA VAL A 525 -1.35 -26.70 14.01
C VAL A 525 -0.72 -28.09 13.85
N GLU A 526 -1.00 -28.98 14.80
CA GLU A 526 -0.59 -30.38 14.76
C GLU A 526 -1.83 -31.30 14.88
N PRO A 527 -1.99 -32.31 14.00
CA PRO A 527 -1.12 -32.66 12.86
C PRO A 527 -1.11 -31.59 11.75
N PRO A 528 -0.16 -31.61 10.80
CA PRO A 528 -0.07 -30.60 9.74
C PRO A 528 -1.38 -30.45 8.97
N ALA A 529 -1.81 -29.19 8.77
CA ALA A 529 -3.05 -28.89 8.05
C ALA A 529 -3.02 -29.43 6.60
N THR A 530 -4.12 -29.97 6.10
CA THR A 530 -4.19 -30.44 4.71
C THR A 530 -4.36 -29.26 3.75
N TYR A 531 -3.56 -29.21 2.67
CA TYR A 531 -3.73 -28.23 1.61
C TYR A 531 -5.05 -28.50 0.84
N PRO A 532 -5.82 -27.47 0.43
CA PRO A 532 -7.15 -27.68 -0.17
C PRO A 532 -7.17 -28.51 -1.46
N GLU A 533 -6.08 -28.53 -2.21
CA GLU A 533 -5.95 -29.27 -3.48
C GLU A 533 -4.88 -30.37 -3.36
N ASP A 534 -5.05 -31.51 -4.04
CA ASP A 534 -4.04 -32.57 -4.02
C ASP A 534 -3.10 -32.55 -5.25
N THR A 535 -3.34 -31.62 -6.18
CA THR A 535 -2.57 -31.42 -7.41
C THR A 535 -2.34 -29.93 -7.62
N LEU A 536 -1.08 -29.55 -7.83
CA LEU A 536 -0.65 -28.18 -8.07
C LEU A 536 -0.02 -28.07 -9.46
N THR A 537 -0.46 -27.08 -10.24
CA THR A 537 0.13 -26.71 -11.53
C THR A 537 1.17 -25.60 -11.35
N TYR A 538 1.73 -25.08 -12.45
CA TYR A 538 2.63 -23.92 -12.42
C TYR A 538 2.03 -22.70 -11.69
N LEU A 539 0.70 -22.62 -11.59
CA LEU A 539 -0.04 -21.59 -10.87
C LEU A 539 0.27 -21.54 -9.36
N ALA A 540 0.82 -22.62 -8.81
CA ALA A 540 1.19 -22.71 -7.40
C ALA A 540 2.55 -22.07 -7.09
N ASN A 541 3.29 -21.61 -8.11
CA ASN A 541 4.54 -20.86 -7.93
C ASN A 541 5.62 -21.64 -7.13
N VAL A 542 5.67 -22.97 -7.27
CA VAL A 542 6.67 -23.82 -6.59
C VAL A 542 7.99 -23.81 -7.36
N PHE A 543 8.98 -23.07 -6.85
CA PHE A 543 10.24 -22.82 -7.58
C PHE A 543 11.52 -23.36 -6.91
N ASN A 544 11.38 -24.04 -5.78
CA ASN A 544 12.48 -24.66 -5.05
C ASN A 544 12.03 -25.96 -4.35
N HIS A 545 13.00 -26.78 -3.93
CA HIS A 545 12.72 -28.06 -3.27
C HIS A 545 12.04 -27.89 -1.90
N LYS A 546 12.30 -26.81 -1.16
CA LYS A 546 11.67 -26.57 0.15
C LYS A 546 10.18 -26.25 0.03
N ALA A 547 9.80 -25.45 -0.97
CA ALA A 547 8.39 -25.20 -1.27
C ALA A 547 7.68 -26.51 -1.69
N ARG A 548 8.36 -27.37 -2.45
CA ARG A 548 7.84 -28.71 -2.78
C ARG A 548 7.66 -29.59 -1.53
N ASP A 549 8.67 -29.64 -0.65
CA ASP A 549 8.61 -30.39 0.61
C ASP A 549 7.45 -29.91 1.48
N PHE A 550 7.25 -28.60 1.58
CA PHE A 550 6.11 -27.99 2.27
C PHE A 550 4.78 -28.52 1.74
N TYR A 551 4.50 -28.38 0.44
CA TYR A 551 3.23 -28.82 -0.12
C TYR A 551 3.03 -30.35 -0.01
N ALA A 552 4.10 -31.14 -0.17
CA ALA A 552 4.04 -32.59 0.00
C ALA A 552 3.68 -32.99 1.45
N LYS A 553 4.28 -32.33 2.45
CA LYS A 553 3.94 -32.48 3.87
C LYS A 553 2.46 -32.17 4.15
N HIS A 554 1.88 -31.25 3.39
CA HIS A 554 0.47 -30.86 3.48
C HIS A 554 -0.47 -31.67 2.56
N GLY A 555 -0.02 -32.82 2.07
CA GLY A 555 -0.87 -33.82 1.39
C GLY A 555 -1.00 -33.65 -0.13
N VAL A 556 -0.26 -32.71 -0.73
CA VAL A 556 -0.24 -32.55 -2.20
C VAL A 556 0.58 -33.68 -2.83
N LYS A 557 0.01 -34.34 -3.84
CA LYS A 557 0.58 -35.53 -4.49
C LYS A 557 1.36 -35.19 -5.75
N LEU A 558 0.86 -34.25 -6.54
CA LEU A 558 1.45 -33.83 -7.81
C LEU A 558 1.75 -32.33 -7.76
N ILE A 559 3.00 -31.96 -7.99
CA ILE A 559 3.47 -30.58 -7.89
C ILE A 559 4.29 -30.23 -9.13
N ALA A 560 3.70 -29.49 -10.06
CA ALA A 560 4.41 -28.91 -11.19
C ALA A 560 5.34 -27.77 -10.73
N ALA A 561 6.40 -27.52 -11.51
CA ALA A 561 7.29 -26.40 -11.26
C ALA A 561 6.60 -25.06 -11.59
N ALA A 562 7.05 -23.98 -10.95
CA ALA A 562 6.65 -22.62 -11.29
C ALA A 562 6.91 -22.32 -12.77
N TYR A 563 6.17 -21.38 -13.34
CA TYR A 563 6.31 -21.02 -14.76
C TYR A 563 7.74 -20.58 -15.13
N GLU A 564 8.43 -19.93 -14.18
CA GLU A 564 9.81 -19.49 -14.26
C GLU A 564 10.85 -20.63 -14.33
N ALA A 565 10.43 -21.89 -14.12
CA ALA A 565 11.26 -23.06 -14.40
C ALA A 565 11.30 -23.44 -15.88
N HIS A 566 10.49 -22.78 -16.72
CA HIS A 566 10.46 -22.93 -18.17
C HIS A 566 10.13 -24.35 -18.65
N GLU A 567 9.34 -25.09 -17.87
CA GLU A 567 8.83 -26.42 -18.22
C GLU A 567 7.52 -26.37 -19.04
N GLU A 568 6.88 -25.20 -19.13
CA GLU A 568 5.62 -24.97 -19.87
C GLU A 568 5.90 -24.38 -21.28
N ASP A 569 6.08 -25.26 -22.27
CA ASP A 569 6.42 -24.89 -23.66
C ASP A 569 5.21 -24.57 -24.55
N GLY A 570 4.01 -25.00 -24.13
CA GLY A 570 2.74 -24.87 -24.85
C GLY A 570 2.01 -23.54 -24.63
N GLU A 571 0.79 -23.46 -25.17
CA GLU A 571 -0.14 -22.37 -24.87
C GLU A 571 -0.83 -22.60 -23.52
N VAL A 572 -0.60 -21.71 -22.57
CA VAL A 572 -1.16 -21.76 -21.22
C VAL A 572 -1.72 -20.39 -20.81
N SER A 573 -2.37 -20.33 -19.65
CA SER A 573 -2.89 -19.06 -19.13
C SER A 573 -1.74 -18.22 -18.59
N LEU A 574 -1.38 -17.16 -19.31
CA LEU A 574 -0.34 -16.21 -18.89
C LEU A 574 -0.88 -15.15 -17.94
N MET A 575 -2.19 -14.89 -17.94
CA MET A 575 -2.86 -14.08 -16.92
C MET A 575 -4.25 -14.64 -16.66
N ILE A 576 -4.65 -14.70 -15.39
CA ILE A 576 -6.02 -15.04 -14.98
C ILE A 576 -6.61 -13.81 -14.28
N THR A 577 -7.79 -13.37 -14.69
CA THR A 577 -8.35 -12.07 -14.28
C THR A 577 -9.84 -12.16 -13.94
N LYS A 578 -10.30 -11.47 -12.88
CA LYS A 578 -11.74 -11.20 -12.68
C LYS A 578 -12.25 -10.08 -13.58
N HIS A 579 -11.38 -9.15 -13.99
CA HIS A 579 -11.69 -8.26 -15.11
C HIS A 579 -12.07 -9.09 -16.34
N CYS A 580 -13.01 -8.61 -17.15
CA CYS A 580 -13.45 -9.31 -18.34
C CYS A 580 -13.67 -8.31 -19.47
N VAL A 581 -12.84 -8.37 -20.51
CA VAL A 581 -12.93 -7.47 -21.67
C VAL A 581 -14.32 -7.53 -22.30
N ARG A 582 -14.94 -8.71 -22.35
CA ARG A 582 -16.32 -8.83 -22.86
C ARG A 582 -17.33 -8.09 -22.03
N TRP A 583 -17.22 -8.13 -20.70
CA TRP A 583 -18.11 -7.35 -19.83
C TRP A 583 -17.95 -5.85 -20.08
N SER A 584 -16.71 -5.38 -20.15
CA SER A 584 -16.39 -3.97 -20.36
C SER A 584 -16.75 -3.45 -21.76
N MET A 585 -16.86 -4.34 -22.75
CA MET A 585 -17.28 -4.00 -24.12
C MET A 585 -18.77 -4.31 -24.36
N SER A 586 -19.55 -4.58 -23.31
CA SER A 586 -20.99 -4.92 -23.39
C SER A 586 -21.29 -6.18 -24.24
N LEU A 587 -20.34 -7.12 -24.26
CA LEU A 587 -20.40 -8.39 -24.97
C LEU A 587 -20.60 -9.59 -24.02
N CYS A 588 -20.94 -9.38 -22.75
CA CYS A 588 -21.12 -10.48 -21.79
C CYS A 588 -22.54 -11.08 -21.86
N PRO A 589 -22.70 -12.42 -21.90
CA PRO A 589 -24.03 -13.04 -21.97
C PRO A 589 -24.83 -12.82 -20.68
N LYS A 590 -24.14 -12.61 -19.55
CA LYS A 590 -24.77 -12.29 -18.26
C LYS A 590 -25.41 -10.90 -18.26
N GLN A 591 -24.91 -9.93 -19.05
CA GLN A 591 -25.52 -8.60 -19.21
C GLN A 591 -26.75 -8.65 -20.13
N ALA A 592 -26.75 -9.57 -21.09
CA ALA A 592 -27.88 -9.75 -22.02
C ALA A 592 -29.05 -10.57 -21.43
N LYS A 593 -28.88 -11.17 -20.24
CA LYS A 593 -29.98 -11.87 -19.56
C LYS A 593 -31.04 -10.85 -19.14
N GLY A 594 -32.27 -11.02 -19.64
CA GLY A 594 -33.40 -10.13 -19.34
C GLY A 594 -33.54 -8.93 -20.28
N VAL A 595 -32.69 -8.79 -21.31
CA VAL A 595 -32.83 -7.77 -22.34
C VAL A 595 -33.53 -8.36 -23.56
N THR A 596 -34.78 -7.96 -23.78
CA THR A 596 -35.62 -8.42 -24.90
C THR A 596 -34.94 -8.13 -26.24
N GLY A 597 -34.75 -9.14 -27.09
CA GLY A 597 -34.18 -9.02 -28.44
C GLY A 597 -32.70 -9.40 -28.59
N VAL A 598 -31.93 -9.49 -27.49
CA VAL A 598 -30.51 -9.93 -27.50
C VAL A 598 -30.24 -11.15 -26.61
N GLN A 599 -31.27 -11.66 -25.95
CA GLN A 599 -31.17 -12.85 -25.12
C GLN A 599 -30.84 -14.08 -25.99
N GLY A 600 -29.72 -14.74 -25.68
CA GLY A 600 -29.25 -15.93 -26.39
C GLY A 600 -28.47 -15.65 -27.68
N THR A 601 -28.36 -14.40 -28.13
CA THR A 601 -27.58 -14.03 -29.33
C THR A 601 -26.10 -13.77 -29.00
N ILE A 602 -25.78 -13.36 -27.77
CA ILE A 602 -24.41 -13.12 -27.31
C ILE A 602 -23.81 -14.41 -26.71
N ARG A 603 -22.85 -15.01 -27.42
CA ARG A 603 -22.12 -16.21 -26.98
C ARG A 603 -20.76 -15.88 -26.42
N ALA A 604 -20.25 -16.77 -25.56
CA ALA A 604 -18.92 -16.66 -24.96
C ALA A 604 -17.78 -17.07 -25.87
N GLU A 605 -17.72 -16.45 -27.05
CA GLU A 605 -16.67 -16.69 -28.02
C GLU A 605 -15.32 -16.07 -27.57
N PRO A 606 -14.19 -16.71 -27.90
CA PRO A 606 -12.87 -16.15 -27.68
C PRO A 606 -12.68 -14.81 -28.39
N LEU A 607 -11.86 -13.95 -27.80
CA LEU A 607 -11.35 -12.74 -28.45
C LEU A 607 -9.84 -12.86 -28.65
N THR A 608 -9.25 -12.02 -29.49
CA THR A 608 -7.79 -11.95 -29.67
C THR A 608 -7.28 -10.56 -29.30
N LEU A 609 -6.23 -10.48 -28.48
CA LEU A 609 -5.46 -9.27 -28.24
C LEU A 609 -4.25 -9.22 -29.18
N ILE A 610 -4.05 -8.08 -29.84
CA ILE A 610 -2.93 -7.87 -30.76
C ILE A 610 -2.17 -6.62 -30.34
N ASN A 611 -0.86 -6.74 -30.14
CA ASN A 611 0.06 -5.61 -29.90
C ASN A 611 1.32 -5.82 -30.74
N GLY A 612 1.49 -4.99 -31.79
CA GLY A 612 2.52 -5.21 -32.80
C GLY A 612 2.39 -6.60 -33.44
N ASN A 613 3.44 -7.42 -33.31
CA ASN A 613 3.45 -8.80 -33.81
C ASN A 613 2.94 -9.83 -32.80
N GLU A 614 2.58 -9.41 -31.58
CA GLU A 614 2.11 -10.30 -30.53
C GLU A 614 0.62 -10.58 -30.68
N LYS A 615 0.22 -11.84 -30.46
CA LYS A 615 -1.17 -12.28 -30.53
C LYS A 615 -1.48 -13.19 -29.35
N LEU A 616 -2.40 -12.76 -28.49
CA LEU A 616 -2.84 -13.49 -27.31
C LEU A 616 -4.32 -13.83 -27.44
N SER A 617 -4.71 -15.03 -27.01
CA SER A 617 -6.09 -15.48 -27.03
C SER A 617 -6.78 -15.17 -25.70
N LEU A 618 -7.94 -14.52 -25.71
CA LEU A 618 -8.79 -14.36 -24.54
C LEU A 618 -9.80 -15.51 -24.48
N ARG A 619 -9.67 -16.36 -23.46
CA ARG A 619 -10.65 -17.41 -23.12
C ARG A 619 -11.47 -16.98 -21.91
N PHE A 620 -12.74 -17.35 -21.86
CA PHE A 620 -13.67 -16.88 -20.82
C PHE A 620 -14.31 -18.04 -20.08
N ASP A 621 -14.03 -18.17 -18.78
CA ASP A 621 -14.76 -19.08 -17.91
C ASP A 621 -15.87 -18.33 -17.18
N CYS A 622 -17.09 -18.44 -17.72
CA CYS A 622 -18.23 -17.70 -17.23
C CYS A 622 -18.77 -18.22 -15.88
N LYS A 623 -18.38 -19.42 -15.43
CA LYS A 623 -18.84 -19.98 -14.15
C LYS A 623 -18.17 -19.28 -12.96
N PRO A 624 -16.83 -19.31 -12.78
CA PRO A 624 -16.12 -18.49 -11.79
C PRO A 624 -16.05 -17.00 -12.19
N CYS A 625 -16.45 -16.66 -13.42
CA CYS A 625 -16.43 -15.31 -13.97
C CYS A 625 -15.00 -14.77 -14.17
N GLU A 626 -14.19 -15.58 -14.82
CA GLU A 626 -12.77 -15.36 -15.08
C GLU A 626 -12.50 -15.19 -16.58
N MET A 627 -11.49 -14.39 -16.89
CA MET A 627 -10.91 -14.27 -18.22
C MET A 627 -9.45 -14.72 -18.15
N HIS A 628 -9.05 -15.55 -19.10
CA HIS A 628 -7.70 -16.06 -19.25
C HIS A 628 -7.08 -15.42 -20.48
N VAL A 629 -5.93 -14.78 -20.29
CA VAL A 629 -5.07 -14.34 -21.39
C VAL A 629 -4.09 -15.47 -21.67
N VAL A 630 -4.32 -16.17 -22.79
CA VAL A 630 -3.63 -17.39 -23.18
C VAL A 630 -2.57 -17.06 -24.23
N GLY A 631 -1.38 -17.59 -24.03
CA GLY A 631 -0.23 -17.44 -24.92
C GLY A 631 0.85 -18.46 -24.58
N ARG A 632 2.01 -18.32 -25.19
CA ARG A 632 3.16 -19.22 -24.99
C ARG A 632 4.44 -18.44 -24.72
N MET A 633 5.43 -19.10 -24.11
CA MET A 633 6.74 -18.50 -23.92
C MET A 633 7.41 -18.22 -25.28
N ARG A 634 8.06 -17.06 -25.41
CA ARG A 634 8.79 -16.71 -26.62
C ARG A 634 10.12 -17.48 -26.69
N ARG A 635 10.48 -17.92 -27.89
CA ARG A 635 11.72 -18.70 -28.13
C ARG A 635 12.98 -18.04 -27.56
N HIS A 636 13.15 -16.74 -27.75
CA HIS A 636 14.32 -16.04 -27.22
C HIS A 636 14.44 -16.09 -25.69
N VAL A 637 13.33 -16.23 -24.96
CA VAL A 637 13.35 -16.42 -23.49
C VAL A 637 13.86 -17.81 -23.15
N LEU A 638 13.37 -18.84 -23.84
CA LEU A 638 13.87 -20.22 -23.71
C LEU A 638 15.35 -20.34 -24.09
N ASP A 639 15.81 -19.58 -25.09
CA ASP A 639 17.20 -19.55 -25.51
C ASP A 639 18.12 -18.91 -24.46
N GLN A 640 17.63 -17.88 -23.75
CA GLN A 640 18.34 -17.21 -22.66
C GLN A 640 18.45 -18.07 -21.39
N ALA A 641 17.48 -18.96 -21.16
CA ALA A 641 17.37 -19.77 -19.95
C ALA A 641 18.44 -20.86 -19.76
N ARG A 642 19.26 -21.15 -20.79
CA ARG A 642 20.17 -22.31 -20.82
C ARG A 642 21.36 -22.28 -19.86
N ALA A 643 21.36 -21.45 -18.83
CA ALA A 643 22.47 -21.31 -17.88
C ALA A 643 22.10 -21.64 -16.41
N ALA A 644 21.31 -22.69 -16.17
CA ALA A 644 21.38 -23.60 -15.00
C ALA A 644 20.07 -24.40 -14.88
N PRO A 645 20.01 -25.67 -15.35
CA PRO A 645 18.78 -26.46 -15.23
C PRO A 645 18.52 -26.85 -13.77
N LEU A 646 17.48 -26.27 -13.16
CA LEU A 646 16.79 -26.89 -12.02
C LEU A 646 16.11 -28.16 -12.56
N THR A 647 16.63 -29.34 -12.23
CA THR A 647 16.00 -30.60 -12.64
C THR A 647 15.04 -31.06 -11.56
N PHE A 648 13.75 -30.82 -11.76
CA PHE A 648 12.71 -31.25 -10.85
C PHE A 648 12.22 -32.66 -11.20
N TYR A 649 12.50 -33.64 -10.33
CA TYR A 649 11.94 -34.98 -10.49
C TYR A 649 10.45 -34.99 -10.12
N ARG A 650 9.58 -35.45 -11.03
CA ARG A 650 8.11 -35.58 -10.81
C ARG A 650 7.76 -36.58 -9.70
N THR A 651 8.67 -37.50 -9.40
CA THR A 651 8.59 -38.47 -8.31
C THR A 651 9.95 -38.55 -7.63
N ARG A 652 9.99 -38.76 -6.32
CA ARG A 652 11.24 -38.91 -5.56
C ARG A 652 12.04 -40.07 -6.18
N PRO A 653 13.31 -39.89 -6.60
CA PRO A 653 14.11 -40.99 -7.11
C PRO A 653 14.14 -42.13 -6.10
N ALA A 654 13.97 -43.37 -6.56
CA ALA A 654 14.15 -44.53 -5.71
C ALA A 654 15.58 -44.51 -5.16
N ARG A 655 15.71 -44.68 -3.84
CA ARG A 655 16.98 -44.59 -3.11
C ARG A 655 18.03 -45.57 -3.60
#